data_AF-A0A3S3UTV0-F1
#
_entry.id   AF-A0A3S3UTV0-F1
#
_cell.length_a   1.000
_cell.length_b   1.000
_cell.length_c   1.000
_cell.angle_alpha   90.00
_cell.angle_beta   90.00
_cell.angle_gamma   90.00
#
_symmetry.space_group_name_H-M   'P 1'
#
loop_
_entity.id
_entity.type
_entity.pdbx_description
1 polymer ?
#
loop_
_entity_poly.entity_id
_entity_poly.type
_entity_poly.pdbx_seq_one_letter_code
_entity_poly.pdbx_strand_id
1 'polypeptide(L)'
;ALTAIRPPGDPAPAQVIAGAFDDKGRRIADATLTFSPGETTATGTMAVPFELRNDFASIALDGEHQAGAVRVLDESSKRRRVGLLSQSEADQAQPLLSPLYYIRRALQPFADLVEPSSVDLADAIPQLLDQKPAMIVMADVGTIPEQVRPKLADWVDKGGTLVRFAGSRLAAAGNDDDLLPVRLRSGERALGGALSWTTPQPVTEFPKTGPFADLAPPAEVTVTRQVLAEPTPDIVERTWATLADGTPLVTGLKKGKGTLVLFHVTPEATWSNLPISGSFVEMLRRIVQLSRNQGAAVANAEAAATSLAPYRMIAADGTLVPPTPDARPLVPGAGPLPVTIENPPGLYGSETGVFAHNLLDAASTFAPLARPSLSLPVTSIQYAFDESRNLKGSLVAAALVLMVLDTLAVFWMGGLLSRRPRRAAATTAAALLIALGALVGHADLARADDAKPGDTQAIEDISKTRIAYVLTGEPGVDSISRAGLEGLTRFLIEKTALEPGDPAGVDIAKDELSFYPLIYWPIDPTAPMPSETSIARIDAYMQQGGTVLFDTRDQFANGIGANSTSPATERLRDILGNLNVPPLEPVPSDHVLTKSFFILPEFPGRFNGSPLWVEASLDASNAENRPVRVGDGVSPILITANDFAGAWAVDENGDPLLPTVPADPMQRIYALRAGVNIMMYMLTGNYKSDQVHVPVLLERLGQ
;
A
#
# COMPACT_ATOMS: atom_id res chain seq x y z
N ALA A 1 -11.25 2.18 20.68
CA ALA A 1 -12.22 1.62 21.64
C ALA A 1 -12.01 2.32 22.98
N LEU A 2 -13.09 2.54 23.71
CA LEU A 2 -13.13 3.23 25.00
C LEU A 2 -13.86 2.32 26.00
N THR A 3 -13.44 2.38 27.26
CA THR A 3 -14.06 1.66 28.36
C THR A 3 -14.31 2.63 29.50
N ALA A 4 -15.54 2.66 30.02
CA ALA A 4 -15.91 3.41 31.21
C ALA A 4 -16.30 2.43 32.31
N ILE A 5 -15.98 2.77 33.56
CA ILE A 5 -16.32 2.00 34.75
C ILE A 5 -17.22 2.80 35.67
N ARG A 6 -18.14 2.13 36.37
CA ARG A 6 -19.00 2.70 37.41
C ARG A 6 -18.98 1.85 38.68
N PRO A 7 -19.19 2.42 39.88
CA PRO A 7 -19.27 1.65 41.12
C PRO A 7 -20.44 0.66 41.09
N PRO A 8 -20.31 -0.53 41.72
CA PRO A 8 -21.40 -1.49 41.84
C PRO A 8 -22.47 -0.98 42.82
N GLY A 9 -23.74 -1.23 42.51
CA GLY A 9 -24.88 -0.86 43.36
C GLY A 9 -26.03 -0.15 42.65
N ASP A 10 -25.81 0.34 41.42
CA ASP A 10 -26.86 0.89 40.56
C ASP A 10 -27.21 -0.11 39.43
N PRO A 11 -28.36 -0.81 39.52
CA PRO A 11 -28.76 -1.77 38.51
C PRO A 11 -29.35 -1.13 37.24
N ALA A 12 -29.60 0.18 37.23
CA ALA A 12 -30.23 0.85 36.10
C ALA A 12 -29.29 0.89 34.87
N PRO A 13 -29.83 0.76 33.63
CA PRO A 13 -29.07 1.07 32.44
C PRO A 13 -28.72 2.56 32.42
N ALA A 14 -27.48 2.88 32.07
CA ALA A 14 -26.99 4.25 32.00
C ALA A 14 -26.25 4.47 30.68
N GLN A 15 -26.39 5.66 30.11
CA GLN A 15 -25.68 6.06 28.89
C GLN A 15 -24.82 7.27 29.21
N VAL A 16 -23.55 7.21 28.84
CA VAL A 16 -22.58 8.31 29.00
C VAL A 16 -21.98 8.62 27.64
N ILE A 17 -21.73 9.90 27.38
CA ILE A 17 -21.09 10.36 26.15
C ILE A 17 -19.64 10.72 26.51
N ALA A 18 -18.68 10.16 25.78
CA ALA A 18 -17.28 10.55 25.85
C ALA A 18 -16.95 11.51 24.70
N GLY A 19 -16.47 12.70 25.03
CA GLY A 19 -15.92 13.66 24.07
C GLY A 19 -14.40 13.55 23.99
N ALA A 20 -13.83 13.56 22.79
CA ALA A 20 -12.41 13.73 22.56
C ALA A 20 -12.08 15.20 22.25
N PHE A 21 -11.01 15.70 22.82
CA PHE A 21 -10.60 17.10 22.75
C PHE A 21 -9.17 17.25 22.24
N ASP A 22 -8.91 18.34 21.51
CA ASP A 22 -7.57 18.71 21.08
C ASP A 22 -6.74 19.41 22.17
N ASP A 23 -5.49 19.77 21.84
CA ASP A 23 -4.56 20.51 22.69
C ASP A 23 -5.09 21.90 23.14
N LYS A 24 -6.02 22.46 22.37
CA LYS A 24 -6.73 23.73 22.61
C LYS A 24 -8.07 23.53 23.33
N GLY A 25 -8.46 22.30 23.65
CA GLY A 25 -9.72 21.98 24.33
C GLY A 25 -10.96 22.05 23.42
N ARG A 26 -10.79 22.01 22.09
CA ARG A 26 -11.91 21.91 21.14
C ARG A 26 -12.36 20.47 21.05
N ARG A 27 -13.67 20.24 21.10
CA ARG A 27 -14.28 18.92 20.95
C ARG A 27 -14.20 18.49 19.48
N ILE A 28 -13.61 17.33 19.23
CA ILE A 28 -13.36 16.81 17.87
C ILE A 28 -14.32 15.66 17.55
N ALA A 29 -14.65 14.82 18.52
CA ALA A 29 -15.45 13.62 18.29
C ALA A 29 -16.10 13.08 19.55
N ASP A 30 -17.10 12.21 19.32
CA ASP A 30 -17.96 11.66 20.35
C ASP A 30 -18.07 10.14 20.27
N ALA A 31 -18.23 9.52 21.43
CA ALA A 31 -18.57 8.11 21.54
C ALA A 31 -19.60 7.90 22.64
N THR A 32 -20.65 7.16 22.31
CA THR A 32 -21.63 6.70 23.28
C THR A 32 -21.12 5.44 23.97
N LEU A 33 -21.14 5.43 25.30
CA LEU A 33 -20.87 4.27 26.15
C LEU A 33 -22.17 3.91 26.88
N THR A 34 -22.60 2.65 26.74
CA THR A 34 -23.83 2.17 27.37
C THR A 34 -23.50 1.12 28.41
N PHE A 35 -23.96 1.34 29.65
CA PHE A 35 -23.93 0.36 30.73
C PHE A 35 -25.20 -0.50 30.66
N SER A 36 -25.03 -1.81 30.45
CA SER A 36 -26.15 -2.75 30.54
C SER A 36 -26.64 -2.89 31.99
N PRO A 37 -27.88 -3.36 32.21
CA PRO A 37 -28.39 -3.58 33.56
C PRO A 37 -27.45 -4.47 34.39
N GLY A 38 -27.04 -3.99 35.57
CA GLY A 38 -26.13 -4.71 36.47
C GLY A 38 -24.66 -4.76 36.05
N GLU A 39 -24.28 -4.29 34.85
CA GLU A 39 -22.89 -4.21 34.43
C GLU A 39 -22.21 -2.95 34.98
N THR A 40 -20.96 -3.10 35.45
CA THR A 40 -20.11 -2.01 35.96
C THR A 40 -19.15 -1.45 34.91
N THR A 41 -19.12 -2.04 33.72
CA THR A 41 -18.26 -1.66 32.59
C THR A 41 -19.11 -1.38 31.36
N ALA A 42 -18.86 -0.25 30.71
CA ALA A 42 -19.42 0.09 29.40
C ALA A 42 -18.29 0.22 28.38
N THR A 43 -18.54 -0.21 27.15
CA THR A 43 -17.60 -0.04 26.03
C THR A 43 -18.21 0.77 24.90
N GLY A 44 -17.36 1.47 24.16
CA GLY A 44 -17.78 2.31 23.04
C GLY A 44 -16.66 2.49 22.01
N THR A 45 -17.03 2.87 20.79
CA THR A 45 -16.08 3.14 19.71
C THR A 45 -16.29 4.54 19.15
N MET A 46 -15.21 5.31 19.11
CA MET A 46 -15.17 6.62 18.45
C MET A 46 -14.63 6.43 17.04
N ALA A 47 -15.46 6.69 16.03
CA ALA A 47 -15.05 6.62 14.62
C ALA A 47 -14.68 8.03 14.15
N VAL A 48 -13.40 8.25 13.84
CA VAL A 48 -12.88 9.52 13.33
C VAL A 48 -11.87 9.28 12.21
N PRO A 49 -11.79 10.20 11.22
CA PRO A 49 -10.62 10.34 10.37
C PRO A 49 -9.36 10.48 11.22
N PHE A 50 -8.25 9.96 10.74
CA PHE A 50 -7.06 9.87 11.58
C PHE A 50 -6.35 11.21 11.78
N GLU A 51 -6.50 12.16 10.86
CA GLU A 51 -6.02 13.53 11.05
C GLU A 51 -6.58 14.08 12.36
N LEU A 52 -7.89 13.90 12.54
CA LEU A 52 -8.61 14.29 13.74
C LEU A 52 -8.27 13.41 14.95
N ARG A 53 -8.00 12.12 14.75
CA ARG A 53 -7.59 11.22 15.85
C ARG A 53 -6.24 11.60 16.43
N ASN A 54 -5.27 11.95 15.59
CA ASN A 54 -3.93 12.33 16.04
C ASN A 54 -3.91 13.68 16.75
N ASP A 55 -4.97 14.48 16.56
CA ASP A 55 -5.19 15.72 17.30
C ASP A 55 -5.77 15.48 18.71
N PHE A 56 -6.17 14.25 19.07
CA PHE A 56 -6.70 13.97 20.41
C PHE A 56 -5.61 14.16 21.48
N ALA A 57 -5.85 15.11 22.39
CA ALA A 57 -5.03 15.33 23.57
C ALA A 57 -5.65 14.74 24.84
N SER A 58 -6.98 14.74 24.93
CA SER A 58 -7.71 14.17 26.07
C SER A 58 -9.09 13.64 25.68
N ILE A 59 -9.62 12.77 26.53
CA ILE A 59 -10.98 12.23 26.44
C ILE A 59 -11.66 12.50 27.78
N ALA A 60 -12.85 13.10 27.77
CA ALA A 60 -13.63 13.38 28.97
C ALA A 60 -15.06 12.84 28.84
N LEU A 61 -15.65 12.41 29.96
CA LEU A 61 -17.06 12.03 30.01
C LEU A 61 -17.94 13.26 30.26
N ASP A 62 -18.98 13.43 29.45
CA ASP A 62 -19.93 14.54 29.58
C ASP A 62 -20.72 14.43 30.89
N GLY A 63 -20.88 15.56 31.58
CA GLY A 63 -21.63 15.66 32.84
C GLY A 63 -20.83 15.26 34.09
N GLU A 64 -19.68 14.62 33.93
CA GLU A 64 -18.82 14.11 35.01
C GLU A 64 -17.62 15.04 35.26
N HIS A 65 -17.79 16.03 36.15
CA HIS A 65 -16.76 17.04 36.45
C HIS A 65 -15.78 16.54 37.53
N GLN A 66 -14.99 15.52 37.20
CA GLN A 66 -14.02 14.92 38.12
C GLN A 66 -12.76 14.42 37.41
N ALA A 67 -11.62 14.40 38.12
CA ALA A 67 -10.35 13.92 37.58
C ALA A 67 -10.39 12.47 37.04
N GLY A 68 -11.26 11.61 37.61
CA GLY A 68 -11.44 10.23 37.15
C GLY A 68 -12.23 10.10 35.85
N ALA A 69 -12.91 11.16 35.41
CA ALA A 69 -13.69 11.18 34.17
C ALA A 69 -12.88 11.64 32.95
N VAL A 70 -11.60 12.02 33.16
CA VAL A 70 -10.72 12.52 32.11
C VAL A 70 -9.50 11.62 31.96
N ARG A 71 -9.18 11.29 30.71
CA ARG A 71 -7.98 10.56 30.32
C ARG A 71 -7.17 11.38 29.32
N VAL A 72 -5.92 11.67 29.66
CA VAL A 72 -4.98 12.32 28.73
C VAL A 72 -4.29 11.27 27.86
N LEU A 73 -3.99 11.64 26.62
CA LEU A 73 -3.32 10.80 25.63
C LEU A 73 -1.90 11.32 25.39
N ASP A 74 -0.98 10.39 25.12
CA ASP A 74 0.43 10.67 24.85
C ASP A 74 0.80 10.44 23.38
N GLU A 75 2.06 10.67 23.04
CA GLU A 75 2.62 10.34 21.72
C GLU A 75 2.56 8.83 21.37
N SER A 76 2.28 7.95 22.34
CA SER A 76 2.06 6.51 22.10
C SER A 76 0.68 6.18 21.55
N SER A 77 -0.27 7.09 21.73
CA SER A 77 -1.65 6.91 21.29
C SER A 77 -1.89 7.35 19.83
N LYS A 78 -0.96 8.12 19.24
CA LYS A 78 -0.99 8.60 17.85
C LYS A 78 -0.58 7.49 16.86
N ARG A 79 -1.38 7.28 15.81
CA ARG A 79 -1.03 6.36 14.71
C ARG A 79 -0.27 7.12 13.62
N ARG A 80 0.80 6.54 13.11
CA ARG A 80 1.58 7.13 12.01
C ARG A 80 1.11 6.57 10.67
N ARG A 81 1.16 7.42 9.64
CA ARG A 81 0.97 7.01 8.25
C ARG A 81 2.22 6.27 7.80
N VAL A 82 2.03 5.09 7.21
CA VAL A 82 3.06 4.30 6.55
C VAL A 82 2.66 4.16 5.09
N GLY A 83 3.52 4.66 4.20
CA GLY A 83 3.37 4.49 2.76
C GLY A 83 3.80 3.09 2.35
N LEU A 84 2.98 2.39 1.59
CA LEU A 84 3.32 1.09 1.02
C LEU A 84 3.46 1.22 -0.50
N LEU A 85 4.52 0.61 -1.04
CA LEU A 85 4.85 0.66 -2.46
C LEU A 85 5.39 -0.69 -2.90
N SER A 86 4.95 -1.18 -4.05
CA SER A 86 5.48 -2.39 -4.69
C SER A 86 5.42 -2.26 -6.20
N GLN A 87 6.32 -2.96 -6.90
CA GLN A 87 6.35 -3.01 -8.36
C GLN A 87 5.98 -4.38 -8.96
N SER A 88 5.50 -5.31 -8.13
CA SER A 88 4.91 -6.54 -8.64
C SER A 88 3.40 -6.40 -8.68
N GLU A 89 2.81 -6.75 -9.82
CA GLU A 89 1.43 -7.20 -9.84
C GLU A 89 1.36 -8.51 -9.07
N ALA A 90 0.45 -8.58 -8.11
CA ALA A 90 -0.16 -9.85 -7.78
C ALA A 90 -1.59 -9.77 -8.25
N ASP A 91 -1.97 -10.76 -9.04
CA ASP A 91 -3.34 -10.99 -9.45
C ASP A 91 -4.23 -10.87 -8.20
N GLN A 92 -5.30 -10.06 -8.26
CA GLN A 92 -6.26 -9.98 -7.16
C GLN A 92 -6.83 -11.37 -6.82
N ALA A 93 -6.77 -12.31 -7.77
CA ALA A 93 -7.13 -13.71 -7.57
C ALA A 93 -6.17 -14.47 -6.63
N GLN A 94 -4.91 -14.05 -6.47
CA GLN A 94 -3.91 -14.69 -5.59
C GLN A 94 -3.26 -13.70 -4.61
N PRO A 95 -4.00 -13.21 -3.59
CA PRO A 95 -3.50 -12.20 -2.66
C PRO A 95 -2.27 -12.61 -1.86
N LEU A 96 -2.02 -13.91 -1.66
CA LEU A 96 -0.89 -14.41 -0.87
C LEU A 96 0.46 -14.25 -1.59
N LEU A 97 0.45 -14.12 -2.92
CA LEU A 97 1.64 -13.83 -3.71
C LEU A 97 1.89 -12.32 -3.84
N SER A 98 1.05 -11.48 -3.23
CA SER A 98 1.25 -10.03 -3.26
C SER A 98 2.38 -9.62 -2.31
N PRO A 99 3.38 -8.84 -2.79
CA PRO A 99 4.47 -8.37 -1.94
C PRO A 99 4.00 -7.56 -0.72
N LEU A 100 2.88 -6.87 -0.85
CA LEU A 100 2.35 -6.02 0.21
C LEU A 100 1.39 -6.75 1.15
N TYR A 101 0.94 -7.97 0.85
CA TYR A 101 -0.10 -8.65 1.64
C TYR A 101 0.31 -8.85 3.10
N TYR A 102 1.48 -9.46 3.34
CA TYR A 102 1.96 -9.75 4.69
C TYR A 102 2.35 -8.47 5.43
N ILE A 103 2.98 -7.51 4.74
CA ILE A 103 3.32 -6.19 5.32
C ILE A 103 2.05 -5.48 5.80
N ARG A 104 1.01 -5.44 4.95
CA ARG A 104 -0.28 -4.80 5.26
C ARG A 104 -0.90 -5.45 6.49
N ARG A 105 -0.98 -6.78 6.53
CA ARG A 105 -1.53 -7.53 7.69
C ARG A 105 -0.73 -7.30 8.98
N ALA A 106 0.59 -7.24 8.89
CA ALA A 106 1.47 -7.03 10.04
C ALA A 106 1.35 -5.59 10.59
N LEU A 107 1.21 -4.59 9.73
CA LEU A 107 1.22 -3.18 10.14
C LEU A 107 -0.16 -2.59 10.44
N GLN A 108 -1.25 -3.13 9.86
CA GLN A 108 -2.62 -2.63 10.02
C GLN A 108 -3.06 -2.41 11.49
N PRO A 109 -2.65 -3.23 12.49
CA PRO A 109 -3.00 -2.97 13.88
C PRO A 109 -2.31 -1.72 14.48
N PHE A 110 -1.13 -1.37 13.97
CA PHE A 110 -0.18 -0.43 14.59
C PHE A 110 -0.03 0.89 13.83
N ALA A 111 -0.30 0.90 12.54
CA ALA A 111 -0.11 2.04 11.64
C ALA A 111 -1.36 2.27 10.78
N ASP A 112 -1.46 3.48 10.24
CA ASP A 112 -2.38 3.76 9.15
C ASP A 112 -1.64 3.58 7.82
N LEU A 113 -2.23 2.84 6.89
CA LEU A 113 -1.57 2.39 5.68
C LEU A 113 -2.08 3.20 4.50
N VAL A 114 -1.16 3.79 3.75
CA VAL A 114 -1.49 4.57 2.56
C VAL A 114 -0.78 3.98 1.35
N GLU A 115 -1.52 3.83 0.27
CA GLU A 115 -1.04 3.31 -1.01
C GLU A 115 -1.28 4.40 -2.08
N PRO A 116 -0.35 4.59 -3.04
CA PRO A 116 -0.52 5.55 -4.13
C PRO A 116 -1.61 5.08 -5.09
N SER A 117 -2.19 6.01 -5.87
CA SER A 117 -3.17 5.65 -6.91
C SER A 117 -2.53 5.20 -8.22
N SER A 118 -1.30 5.66 -8.48
CA SER A 118 -0.51 5.27 -9.66
C SER A 118 0.45 4.14 -9.32
N VAL A 119 0.70 3.26 -10.30
CA VAL A 119 1.74 2.22 -10.24
C VAL A 119 3.10 2.80 -10.65
N ASP A 120 3.11 3.86 -11.46
CA ASP A 120 4.35 4.53 -11.88
C ASP A 120 5.04 5.18 -10.69
N LEU A 121 6.29 4.77 -10.41
CA LEU A 121 7.09 5.31 -9.32
C LEU A 121 7.34 6.81 -9.40
N ALA A 122 7.42 7.36 -10.62
CA ALA A 122 7.64 8.79 -10.83
C ALA A 122 6.48 9.63 -10.27
N ASP A 123 5.26 9.08 -10.25
CA ASP A 123 4.06 9.71 -9.68
C ASP A 123 3.73 9.21 -8.27
N ALA A 124 3.90 7.91 -8.03
CA ALA A 124 3.56 7.24 -6.78
C ALA A 124 4.38 7.76 -5.59
N ILE A 125 5.69 7.96 -5.77
CA ILE A 125 6.57 8.44 -4.70
C ILE A 125 6.17 9.88 -4.28
N PRO A 126 6.02 10.86 -5.19
CA PRO A 126 5.50 12.18 -4.83
C PRO A 126 4.13 12.15 -4.13
N GLN A 127 3.17 11.36 -4.61
CA GLN A 127 1.85 11.22 -3.98
C GLN A 127 1.97 10.72 -2.53
N LEU A 128 2.83 9.73 -2.29
CA LEU A 128 3.10 9.26 -0.93
C LEU A 128 3.76 10.35 -0.08
N LEU A 129 4.78 11.04 -0.61
CA LEU A 129 5.48 12.11 0.13
C LEU A 129 4.55 13.27 0.51
N ASP A 130 3.61 13.64 -0.36
CA ASP A 130 2.61 14.70 -0.10
C ASP A 130 1.69 14.35 1.07
N GLN A 131 1.44 13.05 1.29
CA GLN A 131 0.68 12.56 2.44
C GLN A 131 1.47 12.57 3.75
N LYS A 132 2.76 12.97 3.74
CA LYS A 132 3.65 13.08 4.91
C LYS A 132 3.73 11.81 5.76
N PRO A 133 4.06 10.65 5.17
CA PRO A 133 4.28 9.42 5.92
C PRO A 133 5.51 9.55 6.82
N ALA A 134 5.46 8.88 7.96
CA ALA A 134 6.63 8.76 8.85
C ALA A 134 7.59 7.65 8.35
N MET A 135 7.05 6.69 7.60
CA MET A 135 7.77 5.57 7.04
C MET A 135 7.23 5.22 5.66
N ILE A 136 8.11 4.85 4.74
CA ILE A 136 7.76 4.28 3.44
C ILE A 136 8.36 2.87 3.39
N VAL A 137 7.54 1.89 3.03
CA VAL A 137 7.93 0.50 2.84
C VAL A 137 7.84 0.17 1.35
N MET A 138 8.96 -0.27 0.78
CA MET A 138 9.07 -0.67 -0.62
C MET A 138 9.31 -2.17 -0.72
N ALA A 139 8.45 -2.88 -1.43
CA ALA A 139 8.56 -4.31 -1.66
C ALA A 139 9.01 -4.59 -3.10
N ASP A 140 10.20 -5.19 -3.22
CA ASP A 140 10.87 -5.54 -4.48
C ASP A 140 10.90 -4.41 -5.54
N VAL A 141 11.22 -3.20 -5.06
CA VAL A 141 11.50 -2.05 -5.94
C VAL A 141 13.00 -2.03 -6.20
N GLY A 142 13.41 -2.10 -7.47
CA GLY A 142 14.81 -2.05 -7.88
C GLY A 142 15.35 -0.63 -7.99
N THR A 143 15.39 -0.11 -9.21
CA THR A 143 15.83 1.24 -9.55
C THR A 143 14.72 2.26 -9.29
N ILE A 144 15.03 3.29 -8.52
CA ILE A 144 14.14 4.43 -8.28
C ILE A 144 14.40 5.49 -9.36
N PRO A 145 13.37 6.05 -10.02
CA PRO A 145 13.57 7.04 -11.07
C PRO A 145 14.34 8.28 -10.58
N GLU A 146 15.30 8.75 -11.37
CA GLU A 146 16.21 9.84 -10.99
C GLU A 146 15.49 11.16 -10.69
N GLN A 147 14.30 11.37 -11.27
CA GLN A 147 13.45 12.53 -11.03
C GLN A 147 12.94 12.65 -9.59
N VAL A 148 12.68 11.51 -8.95
CA VAL A 148 12.07 11.42 -7.61
C VAL A 148 13.06 10.98 -6.55
N ARG A 149 14.15 10.31 -6.94
CA ARG A 149 15.21 9.87 -6.04
C ARG A 149 15.73 10.98 -5.11
N PRO A 150 16.06 12.20 -5.57
CA PRO A 150 16.52 13.28 -4.68
C PRO A 150 15.46 13.70 -3.66
N LYS A 151 14.18 13.70 -4.03
CA LYS A 151 13.07 14.06 -3.12
C LYS A 151 12.91 13.02 -2.01
N LEU A 152 13.03 11.74 -2.36
CA LEU A 152 12.98 10.65 -1.40
C LEU A 152 14.19 10.65 -0.46
N ALA A 153 15.39 10.90 -1.00
CA ALA A 153 16.61 11.03 -0.21
C ALA A 153 16.52 12.21 0.79
N ASP A 154 16.05 13.37 0.34
CA ASP A 154 15.83 14.54 1.20
C ASP A 154 14.75 14.28 2.27
N TRP A 155 13.71 13.51 1.96
CA TRP A 155 12.72 13.07 2.95
C TRP A 155 13.33 12.16 4.03
N VAL A 156 14.20 11.22 3.64
CA VAL A 156 14.96 10.40 4.61
C VAL A 156 15.85 11.31 5.46
N ASP A 157 16.63 12.20 4.86
CA ASP A 157 17.52 13.11 5.59
C ASP A 157 16.78 14.00 6.60
N LYS A 158 15.52 14.35 6.30
CA LYS A 158 14.62 15.12 7.19
C LYS A 158 13.97 14.32 8.32
N GLY A 159 14.17 13.00 8.39
CA GLY A 159 13.63 12.14 9.45
C GLY A 159 12.76 10.99 8.98
N GLY A 160 12.58 10.81 7.67
CA GLY A 160 11.84 9.69 7.11
C GLY A 160 12.51 8.34 7.37
N THR A 161 11.71 7.29 7.58
CA THR A 161 12.21 5.91 7.66
C THR A 161 11.88 5.14 6.39
N LEU A 162 12.89 4.82 5.59
CA LEU A 162 12.73 4.00 4.39
C LEU A 162 13.03 2.53 4.72
N VAL A 163 12.04 1.67 4.55
CA VAL A 163 12.19 0.21 4.66
C VAL A 163 12.10 -0.39 3.27
N ARG A 164 13.10 -1.16 2.88
CA ARG A 164 13.11 -1.89 1.61
C ARG A 164 13.14 -3.38 1.87
N PHE A 165 12.38 -4.14 1.11
CA PHE A 165 12.49 -5.59 1.03
C PHE A 165 13.18 -5.96 -0.26
N ALA A 166 14.18 -6.83 -0.16
CA ALA A 166 14.85 -7.37 -1.31
C ALA A 166 13.94 -8.34 -2.08
N GLY A 167 14.26 -8.54 -3.34
CA GLY A 167 13.61 -9.49 -4.23
C GLY A 167 14.41 -9.56 -5.53
N SER A 168 13.84 -10.19 -6.55
CA SER A 168 14.53 -10.44 -7.82
C SER A 168 14.85 -9.14 -8.56
N ARG A 169 13.96 -8.14 -8.50
CA ARG A 169 14.18 -6.82 -9.13
C ARG A 169 15.25 -6.04 -8.41
N LEU A 170 15.24 -6.00 -7.07
CA LEU A 170 16.32 -5.33 -6.33
C LEU A 170 17.67 -6.04 -6.48
N ALA A 171 17.69 -7.37 -6.61
CA ALA A 171 18.91 -8.14 -6.83
C ALA A 171 19.53 -7.92 -8.22
N ALA A 172 18.68 -7.68 -9.22
CA ALA A 172 19.09 -7.34 -10.59
C ALA A 172 19.45 -5.87 -10.74
N ALA A 173 18.85 -4.99 -9.94
CA ALA A 173 19.13 -3.56 -9.92
C ALA A 173 20.55 -3.27 -9.42
N GLY A 174 21.06 -2.11 -9.84
CA GLY A 174 22.33 -1.58 -9.35
C GLY A 174 22.25 -1.14 -7.88
N ASN A 175 23.41 -0.83 -7.32
CA ASN A 175 23.52 -0.27 -5.97
C ASN A 175 23.08 1.20 -5.92
N ASP A 176 22.31 1.55 -4.90
CA ASP A 176 21.95 2.93 -4.55
C ASP A 176 22.52 3.29 -3.17
N ASP A 177 23.69 3.92 -3.16
CA ASP A 177 24.40 4.30 -1.93
C ASP A 177 23.60 5.31 -1.08
N ASP A 178 22.58 5.97 -1.64
CA ASP A 178 21.78 6.96 -0.93
C ASP A 178 20.53 6.40 -0.26
N LEU A 179 19.97 5.32 -0.80
CA LEU A 179 18.69 4.75 -0.38
C LEU A 179 18.78 3.29 0.07
N LEU A 180 19.99 2.73 0.12
CA LEU A 180 20.28 1.43 0.73
C LEU A 180 21.23 1.57 1.92
N PRO A 181 21.01 0.80 3.01
CA PRO A 181 21.91 0.83 4.15
C PRO A 181 23.25 0.14 3.84
N VAL A 182 23.34 -0.72 2.83
CA VAL A 182 24.54 -1.48 2.46
C VAL A 182 24.59 -1.66 0.95
N ARG A 183 25.79 -1.86 0.42
CA ARG A 183 25.96 -2.28 -0.97
C ARG A 183 25.64 -3.77 -1.09
N LEU A 184 25.03 -4.15 -2.20
CA LEU A 184 24.54 -5.48 -2.52
C LEU A 184 25.44 -6.10 -3.58
N ARG A 185 25.66 -7.41 -3.45
CA ARG A 185 26.24 -8.23 -4.51
C ARG A 185 25.18 -8.45 -5.58
N SER A 186 25.59 -8.47 -6.84
CA SER A 186 24.70 -8.73 -7.96
C SER A 186 24.10 -10.14 -7.86
N GLY A 187 22.79 -10.23 -8.05
CA GLY A 187 22.03 -11.46 -7.99
C GLY A 187 21.70 -11.95 -6.58
N GLU A 188 21.18 -13.16 -6.52
CA GLU A 188 20.64 -13.78 -5.30
C GLU A 188 21.34 -15.09 -4.97
N ARG A 189 21.30 -15.47 -3.70
CA ARG A 189 21.78 -16.76 -3.21
C ARG A 189 20.61 -17.66 -2.91
N ALA A 190 20.53 -18.80 -3.58
CA ALA A 190 19.61 -19.89 -3.23
C ALA A 190 20.27 -20.91 -2.29
N LEU A 191 19.46 -21.43 -1.36
CA LEU A 191 19.80 -22.38 -0.31
C LEU A 191 18.77 -23.52 -0.33
N GLY A 192 19.22 -24.77 -0.34
CA GLY A 192 18.37 -25.96 -0.21
C GLY A 192 17.71 -26.49 -1.48
N GLY A 193 17.98 -25.90 -2.66
CA GLY A 193 17.48 -26.40 -3.95
C GLY A 193 18.24 -27.63 -4.48
N ALA A 194 17.68 -28.33 -5.48
CA ALA A 194 18.28 -29.52 -6.10
C ALA A 194 19.71 -29.31 -6.67
N LEU A 195 20.07 -28.06 -6.95
CA LEU A 195 21.40 -27.63 -7.42
C LEU A 195 22.24 -26.93 -6.33
N SER A 196 21.71 -26.73 -5.12
CA SER A 196 22.38 -26.07 -4.00
C SER A 196 22.87 -27.08 -2.97
N TRP A 197 24.17 -27.08 -2.70
CA TRP A 197 24.81 -27.91 -1.68
C TRP A 197 24.60 -27.39 -0.24
N THR A 198 24.00 -26.21 -0.07
CA THR A 198 23.77 -25.56 1.23
C THR A 198 22.34 -25.81 1.72
N THR A 199 22.16 -26.11 3.00
CA THR A 199 20.82 -26.22 3.62
C THR A 199 20.20 -24.84 3.84
N PRO A 200 18.87 -24.73 3.88
CA PRO A 200 18.19 -23.52 4.33
C PRO A 200 18.72 -23.05 5.70
N GLN A 201 18.85 -21.73 5.87
CA GLN A 201 19.54 -21.15 7.03
C GLN A 201 18.54 -20.59 8.04
N PRO A 202 18.61 -20.99 9.34
CA PRO A 202 17.78 -20.40 10.37
C PRO A 202 18.30 -19.03 10.81
N VAL A 203 17.41 -18.23 11.40
CA VAL A 203 17.77 -16.93 12.01
C VAL A 203 18.43 -17.16 13.37
N THR A 204 19.50 -16.43 13.65
CA THR A 204 20.21 -16.51 14.94
C THR A 204 19.66 -15.52 15.96
N GLU A 205 20.21 -15.56 17.19
CA GLU A 205 19.90 -14.57 18.22
C GLU A 205 20.15 -13.15 17.71
N PHE A 206 19.22 -12.24 18.01
CA PHE A 206 19.39 -10.84 17.66
C PHE A 206 20.59 -10.25 18.41
N PRO A 207 21.39 -9.36 17.78
CA PRO A 207 22.47 -8.68 18.45
C PRO A 207 21.97 -7.95 19.70
N LYS A 208 22.74 -8.02 20.80
CA LYS A 208 22.43 -7.31 22.07
C LYS A 208 22.38 -5.80 21.90
N THR A 209 22.96 -5.29 20.81
CA THR A 209 22.98 -3.88 20.43
C THR A 209 22.17 -3.71 19.14
N GLY A 210 21.04 -3.02 19.20
CA GLY A 210 20.21 -2.77 18.02
C GLY A 210 18.73 -2.65 18.35
N PRO A 211 17.88 -2.34 17.35
CA PRO A 211 16.45 -2.18 17.56
C PRO A 211 15.77 -3.49 17.99
N PHE A 212 16.27 -4.65 17.58
CA PHE A 212 15.66 -5.96 17.87
C PHE A 212 16.21 -6.66 19.12
N ALA A 213 17.06 -6.00 19.91
CA ALA A 213 17.76 -6.62 21.04
C ALA A 213 16.84 -7.23 22.13
N ASP A 214 15.63 -6.68 22.30
CA ASP A 214 14.65 -7.15 23.29
C ASP A 214 13.68 -8.21 22.74
N LEU A 215 13.79 -8.56 21.46
CA LEU A 215 12.90 -9.53 20.82
C LEU A 215 13.39 -10.96 21.06
N ALA A 216 12.45 -11.90 21.22
CA ALA A 216 12.79 -13.31 21.23
C ALA A 216 13.30 -13.73 19.83
N PRO A 217 14.41 -14.48 19.73
CA PRO A 217 14.92 -14.95 18.44
C PRO A 217 13.90 -15.88 17.76
N PRO A 218 13.60 -15.70 16.47
CA PRO A 218 12.74 -16.61 15.72
C PRO A 218 13.45 -17.94 15.44
N ALA A 219 13.21 -18.96 16.26
CA ALA A 219 13.78 -20.29 16.04
C ALA A 219 13.07 -21.04 14.90
N GLU A 220 11.84 -20.64 14.56
CA GLU A 220 11.01 -21.22 13.52
C GLU A 220 11.28 -20.66 12.12
N VAL A 221 12.03 -19.56 12.01
CA VAL A 221 12.27 -18.89 10.73
C VAL A 221 13.46 -19.51 10.01
N THR A 222 13.23 -19.88 8.76
CA THR A 222 14.19 -20.46 7.83
C THR A 222 14.19 -19.67 6.54
N VAL A 223 15.39 -19.36 6.04
CA VAL A 223 15.63 -18.63 4.79
C VAL A 223 16.16 -19.58 3.73
N THR A 224 15.51 -19.59 2.57
CA THR A 224 15.89 -20.40 1.41
C THR A 224 16.52 -19.54 0.31
N ARG A 225 16.22 -18.24 0.23
CA ARG A 225 16.83 -17.32 -0.74
C ARG A 225 17.11 -15.97 -0.10
N GLN A 226 18.20 -15.31 -0.52
CA GLN A 226 18.53 -13.96 -0.04
C GLN A 226 19.39 -13.17 -1.02
N VAL A 227 19.32 -11.84 -0.94
CA VAL A 227 20.30 -10.94 -1.57
C VAL A 227 21.45 -10.67 -0.59
N LEU A 228 22.68 -10.83 -1.04
CA LEU A 228 23.86 -10.68 -0.17
C LEU A 228 24.37 -9.25 -0.15
N ALA A 229 24.75 -8.77 1.04
CA ALA A 229 25.53 -7.53 1.16
C ALA A 229 26.99 -7.74 0.73
N GLU A 230 27.62 -6.71 0.17
CA GLU A 230 29.06 -6.64 0.00
C GLU A 230 29.74 -6.57 1.38
N PRO A 231 30.80 -7.35 1.64
CA PRO A 231 31.48 -7.34 2.92
C PRO A 231 32.28 -6.05 3.07
N THR A 232 31.82 -5.15 3.94
CA THR A 232 32.49 -3.90 4.30
C THR A 232 32.82 -3.88 5.80
N PRO A 233 33.81 -3.08 6.28
CA PRO A 233 34.20 -3.06 7.69
C PRO A 233 33.06 -2.69 8.66
N ASP A 234 32.11 -1.89 8.19
CA ASP A 234 30.96 -1.39 8.92
C ASP A 234 29.72 -2.30 8.83
N ILE A 235 29.79 -3.42 8.10
CA ILE A 235 28.65 -4.35 7.94
C ILE A 235 28.14 -4.87 9.28
N VAL A 236 29.04 -5.08 10.24
CA VAL A 236 28.70 -5.59 11.58
C VAL A 236 27.84 -4.59 12.34
N GLU A 237 28.19 -3.30 12.29
CA GLU A 237 27.43 -2.23 12.95
C GLU A 237 26.07 -1.98 12.27
N ARG A 238 26.01 -2.19 10.96
CA ARG A 238 24.79 -2.03 10.16
C ARG A 238 23.85 -3.24 10.25
N THR A 239 24.28 -4.37 10.81
CA THR A 239 23.47 -5.59 10.84
C THR A 239 22.57 -5.65 12.07
N TRP A 240 21.26 -5.72 11.86
CA TRP A 240 20.25 -5.82 12.94
C TRP A 240 19.77 -7.25 13.19
N ALA A 241 19.88 -8.13 12.19
CA ALA A 241 19.55 -9.55 12.32
C ALA A 241 20.49 -10.37 11.42
N THR A 242 20.88 -11.56 11.87
CA THR A 242 21.82 -12.46 11.19
C THR A 242 21.22 -13.86 11.02
N LEU A 243 21.75 -14.59 10.04
CA LEU A 243 21.49 -16.02 9.87
C LEU A 243 22.61 -16.85 10.51
N ALA A 244 22.38 -18.16 10.63
CA ALA A 244 23.32 -19.11 11.25
C ALA A 244 24.71 -19.16 10.60
N ASP A 245 24.81 -18.77 9.32
CA ASP A 245 26.07 -18.67 8.59
C ASP A 245 26.77 -17.30 8.73
N GLY A 246 26.23 -16.41 9.55
CA GLY A 246 26.74 -15.06 9.79
C GLY A 246 26.35 -14.02 8.74
N THR A 247 25.56 -14.38 7.72
CA THR A 247 25.10 -13.41 6.72
C THR A 247 23.99 -12.50 7.28
N PRO A 248 23.97 -11.20 6.92
CA PRO A 248 22.92 -10.29 7.37
C PRO A 248 21.55 -10.65 6.79
N LEU A 249 20.54 -10.73 7.66
CA LEU A 249 19.12 -10.85 7.27
C LEU A 249 18.45 -9.47 7.20
N VAL A 250 18.76 -8.59 8.17
CA VAL A 250 18.28 -7.21 8.17
C VAL A 250 19.45 -6.29 8.43
N THR A 251 19.60 -5.28 7.59
CA THR A 251 20.59 -4.21 7.75
C THR A 251 19.89 -2.86 7.92
N GLY A 252 20.52 -1.94 8.64
CA GLY A 252 20.00 -0.61 8.85
C GLY A 252 21.08 0.43 9.06
N LEU A 253 20.82 1.64 8.58
CA LEU A 253 21.73 2.77 8.61
C LEU A 253 20.97 4.03 9.01
N LYS A 254 21.50 4.80 9.96
CA LYS A 254 21.01 6.15 10.22
C LYS A 254 21.61 7.10 9.20
N LYS A 255 20.76 7.83 8.48
CA LYS A 255 21.16 8.80 7.45
C LYS A 255 20.46 10.13 7.73
N GLY A 256 21.23 11.20 7.93
CA GLY A 256 20.71 12.48 8.39
C GLY A 256 19.94 12.32 9.70
N LYS A 257 18.67 12.75 9.72
CA LYS A 257 17.74 12.52 10.83
C LYS A 257 16.89 11.26 10.68
N GLY A 258 16.94 10.59 9.53
CA GLY A 258 16.12 9.43 9.21
C GLY A 258 16.88 8.10 9.31
N THR A 259 16.26 7.06 8.77
CA THR A 259 16.79 5.69 8.82
C THR A 259 16.47 4.92 7.56
N LEU A 260 17.47 4.23 7.04
CA LEU A 260 17.35 3.24 5.98
C LEU A 260 17.35 1.85 6.60
N VAL A 261 16.45 0.98 6.17
CA VAL A 261 16.35 -0.42 6.61
C VAL A 261 16.17 -1.29 5.39
N LEU A 262 16.92 -2.39 5.32
CA LEU A 262 16.80 -3.39 4.25
C LEU A 262 16.62 -4.78 4.86
N PHE A 263 15.55 -5.46 4.45
CA PHE A 263 15.40 -6.89 4.61
C PHE A 263 16.00 -7.59 3.39
N HIS A 264 16.95 -8.50 3.61
CA HIS A 264 17.66 -9.23 2.55
C HIS A 264 16.85 -10.38 1.94
N VAL A 265 15.53 -10.40 2.19
CA VAL A 265 14.56 -11.41 1.73
C VAL A 265 13.28 -10.71 1.26
N THR A 266 12.46 -11.43 0.49
CA THR A 266 11.14 -10.95 0.07
C THR A 266 10.18 -10.82 1.25
N PRO A 267 9.17 -9.94 1.15
CA PRO A 267 8.10 -9.84 2.14
C PRO A 267 7.02 -10.92 1.96
N GLU A 268 7.19 -11.82 1.00
CA GLU A 268 6.36 -12.98 0.72
C GLU A 268 6.97 -14.27 1.26
N ALA A 269 6.14 -15.29 1.39
CA ALA A 269 6.57 -16.60 1.87
C ALA A 269 7.32 -17.46 0.81
N THR A 270 7.96 -16.82 -0.18
CA THR A 270 8.66 -17.48 -1.29
C THR A 270 10.14 -17.73 -0.96
N TRP A 271 10.83 -16.74 -0.38
CA TRP A 271 12.26 -16.82 -0.07
C TRP A 271 12.55 -17.21 1.39
N SER A 272 11.54 -17.08 2.25
CA SER A 272 11.62 -17.46 3.65
C SER A 272 10.21 -17.63 4.23
N ASN A 273 10.09 -18.30 5.36
CA ASN A 273 8.84 -18.33 6.12
C ASN A 273 8.74 -17.15 7.14
N LEU A 274 9.66 -16.17 7.09
CA LEU A 274 9.65 -15.00 7.97
C LEU A 274 8.31 -14.25 7.94
N PRO A 275 7.70 -13.93 6.77
CA PRO A 275 6.48 -13.11 6.73
C PRO A 275 5.25 -13.76 7.39
N ILE A 276 5.27 -15.08 7.59
CA ILE A 276 4.21 -15.84 8.27
C ILE A 276 4.46 -15.91 9.79
N SER A 277 5.67 -15.59 10.26
CA SER A 277 6.05 -15.66 11.67
C SER A 277 5.52 -14.50 12.52
N GLY A 278 5.37 -14.72 13.82
CA GLY A 278 5.08 -13.64 14.79
C GLY A 278 6.23 -12.63 14.90
N SER A 279 7.46 -13.09 14.68
CA SER A 279 8.67 -12.25 14.74
C SER A 279 8.68 -11.16 13.66
N PHE A 280 8.12 -11.43 12.47
CA PHE A 280 7.97 -10.42 11.42
C PHE A 280 7.09 -9.24 11.87
N VAL A 281 5.98 -9.54 12.57
CA VAL A 281 5.08 -8.52 13.11
C VAL A 281 5.80 -7.66 14.16
N GLU A 282 6.52 -8.28 15.08
CA GLU A 282 7.27 -7.57 16.12
C GLU A 282 8.43 -6.74 15.56
N MET A 283 9.16 -7.27 14.55
CA MET A 283 10.23 -6.53 13.86
C MET A 283 9.67 -5.28 13.17
N LEU A 284 8.61 -5.41 12.36
CA LEU A 284 7.97 -4.26 11.70
C LEU A 284 7.42 -3.25 12.71
N ARG A 285 6.77 -3.72 13.77
CA ARG A 285 6.30 -2.87 14.87
C ARG A 285 7.44 -2.08 15.51
N ARG A 286 8.60 -2.70 15.73
CA ARG A 286 9.77 -2.04 16.31
C ARG A 286 10.37 -0.98 15.37
N ILE A 287 10.39 -1.23 14.07
CA ILE A 287 10.81 -0.23 13.07
C ILE A 287 9.84 0.97 13.08
N VAL A 288 8.52 0.73 13.18
CA VAL A 288 7.54 1.83 13.29
C VAL A 288 7.75 2.64 14.56
N GLN A 289 8.10 1.99 15.68
CA GLN A 289 8.48 2.69 16.92
C GLN A 289 9.77 3.50 16.77
N LEU A 290 10.76 2.99 16.05
CA LEU A 290 12.01 3.71 15.78
C LEU A 290 11.77 4.98 14.98
N SER A 291 10.93 4.91 13.95
CA SER A 291 10.49 6.07 13.14
C SER A 291 9.84 7.17 14.01
N ARG A 292 9.12 6.79 15.08
CA ARG A 292 8.48 7.75 16.01
C ARG A 292 9.46 8.55 16.86
N ASN A 293 10.60 7.97 17.23
CA ASN A 293 11.52 8.58 18.20
C ASN A 293 12.48 9.59 17.59
N GLN A 294 12.62 9.63 16.25
CA GLN A 294 13.62 10.46 15.57
C GLN A 294 13.23 11.94 15.48
N GLY A 295 11.93 12.26 15.54
CA GLY A 295 11.44 13.64 15.70
C GLY A 295 11.74 14.27 17.07
N ALA A 296 12.05 13.45 18.08
CA ALA A 296 12.44 13.89 19.43
C ALA A 296 13.95 13.78 19.68
N ALA A 297 14.70 13.16 18.76
CA ALA A 297 16.10 12.77 18.97
C ALA A 297 17.15 13.87 18.69
N VAL A 298 16.76 15.16 18.72
CA VAL A 298 17.74 16.27 18.79
C VAL A 298 18.06 16.65 20.24
N ALA A 299 17.52 15.94 21.23
CA ALA A 299 18.05 15.95 22.59
C ALA A 299 18.05 14.54 23.19
N ASN A 300 19.24 14.06 23.55
CA ASN A 300 19.51 12.93 24.45
C ASN A 300 19.61 11.53 23.82
N ALA A 301 20.71 11.30 23.11
CA ALA A 301 21.27 9.95 22.91
C ALA A 301 21.98 9.48 24.19
N GLU A 302 21.20 9.14 25.23
CA GLU A 302 21.59 8.35 26.41
C GLU A 302 20.33 8.19 27.30
N ALA A 303 19.42 7.28 26.94
CA ALA A 303 18.13 7.15 27.63
C ALA A 303 18.11 5.96 28.60
N ALA A 304 18.88 6.07 29.68
CA ALA A 304 18.45 5.55 30.97
C ALA A 304 17.73 6.69 31.69
N ALA A 305 16.44 6.49 32.03
CA ALA A 305 15.70 7.28 33.02
C ALA A 305 15.79 8.82 32.87
N THR A 306 15.43 9.38 31.72
CA THR A 306 15.25 10.84 31.58
C THR A 306 14.05 11.29 32.41
N SER A 307 14.31 12.16 33.39
CA SER A 307 13.29 12.81 34.21
C SER A 307 12.45 13.77 33.35
N LEU A 308 11.14 13.53 33.29
CA LEU A 308 10.16 14.30 32.51
C LEU A 308 9.55 15.42 33.37
N ALA A 309 9.67 16.66 32.90
CA ALA A 309 9.12 17.81 33.62
C ALA A 309 7.57 17.81 33.61
N PRO A 310 6.90 18.30 34.67
CA PRO A 310 5.47 18.57 34.67
C PRO A 310 5.07 19.52 33.52
N TYR A 311 4.08 19.16 32.69
CA TYR A 311 3.62 20.02 31.57
C TYR A 311 2.18 20.52 31.76
N ARG A 312 1.20 19.63 31.97
CA ARG A 312 -0.19 19.98 32.30
C ARG A 312 -0.76 18.96 33.28
N MET A 313 -1.58 19.38 34.24
CA MET A 313 -2.16 18.51 35.27
C MET A 313 -3.68 18.46 35.17
N ILE A 314 -4.25 17.32 35.55
CA ILE A 314 -5.70 17.15 35.68
C ILE A 314 -6.09 17.70 37.05
N ALA A 315 -6.86 18.78 37.07
CA ALA A 315 -7.45 19.34 38.28
C ALA A 315 -8.58 18.45 38.82
N ALA A 316 -9.02 18.71 40.06
CA ALA A 316 -10.04 17.91 40.73
C ALA A 316 -11.39 17.90 39.97
N ASP A 317 -11.70 18.96 39.22
CA ASP A 317 -12.89 19.11 38.39
C ASP A 317 -12.76 18.48 36.98
N GLY A 318 -11.61 17.86 36.67
CA GLY A 318 -11.31 17.26 35.37
C GLY A 318 -10.69 18.22 34.35
N THR A 319 -10.43 19.49 34.68
CA THR A 319 -9.82 20.44 33.73
C THR A 319 -8.30 20.27 33.64
N LEU A 320 -7.72 20.55 32.46
CA LEU A 320 -6.26 20.57 32.29
C LEU A 320 -5.68 21.95 32.66
N VAL A 321 -4.90 21.99 33.74
CA VAL A 321 -4.31 23.21 34.31
C VAL A 321 -2.78 23.18 34.26
N PRO A 322 -2.09 24.33 34.37
CA PRO A 322 -0.63 24.36 34.53
C PRO A 322 -0.18 23.56 35.77
N PRO A 323 1.08 23.08 35.80
CA PRO A 323 1.62 22.34 36.94
C PRO A 323 1.54 23.14 38.24
N THR A 324 1.17 22.46 39.33
CA THR A 324 1.19 23.04 40.67
C THR A 324 2.63 23.20 41.18
N PRO A 325 2.90 24.10 42.14
CA PRO A 325 4.24 24.25 42.72
C PRO A 325 4.81 22.98 43.36
N ASP A 326 3.93 22.07 43.80
CA ASP A 326 4.29 20.79 44.43
C ASP A 326 4.58 19.67 43.42
N ALA A 327 4.25 19.87 42.13
CA ALA A 327 4.46 18.87 41.10
C ALA A 327 5.96 18.72 40.79
N ARG A 328 6.47 17.50 40.93
CA ARG A 328 7.85 17.13 40.66
C ARG A 328 7.99 16.39 39.32
N PRO A 329 9.18 16.44 38.70
CA PRO A 329 9.48 15.65 37.53
C PRO A 329 9.23 14.14 37.73
N LEU A 330 8.70 13.50 36.69
CA LEU A 330 8.39 12.07 36.67
C LEU A 330 9.53 11.31 36.03
N VAL A 331 9.98 10.20 36.62
CA VAL A 331 11.00 9.33 36.01
C VAL A 331 10.32 8.03 35.57
N PRO A 332 10.13 7.80 34.26
CA PRO A 332 9.53 6.57 33.76
C PRO A 332 10.41 5.36 34.09
N GLY A 333 9.84 4.33 34.71
CA GLY A 333 10.50 3.05 35.02
C GLY A 333 9.72 1.86 34.46
N ALA A 334 10.28 0.66 34.57
CA ALA A 334 9.67 -0.57 34.03
C ALA A 334 8.43 -1.09 34.80
N GLY A 335 7.91 -0.33 35.77
CA GLY A 335 6.79 -0.71 36.65
C GLY A 335 5.67 0.33 36.70
N PRO A 336 4.53 0.00 37.35
CA PRO A 336 3.41 0.92 37.50
C PRO A 336 3.83 2.17 38.29
N LEU A 337 3.67 3.34 37.68
CA LEU A 337 3.97 4.62 38.29
C LEU A 337 2.78 5.02 39.19
N PRO A 338 2.98 5.18 40.51
CA PRO A 338 1.90 5.60 41.39
C PRO A 338 1.55 7.08 41.13
N VAL A 339 0.26 7.38 41.19
CA VAL A 339 -0.23 8.77 41.20
C VAL A 339 -0.12 9.29 42.63
N THR A 340 0.71 10.31 42.83
CA THR A 340 0.98 10.89 44.15
C THR A 340 0.76 12.40 44.13
N ILE A 341 0.84 13.05 45.29
CA ILE A 341 0.79 14.52 45.37
C ILE A 341 2.01 15.14 44.66
N GLU A 342 3.17 14.48 44.72
CA GLU A 342 4.39 14.95 44.03
C GLU A 342 4.35 14.61 42.53
N ASN A 343 3.66 13.56 42.13
CA ASN A 343 3.45 13.18 40.73
C ASN A 343 1.95 13.10 40.41
N PRO A 344 1.24 14.25 40.34
CA PRO A 344 -0.18 14.31 40.07
C PRO A 344 -0.50 13.80 38.65
N PRO A 345 -1.75 13.39 38.38
CA PRO A 345 -2.14 12.90 37.06
C PRO A 345 -2.13 14.04 36.04
N GLY A 346 -1.61 13.79 34.84
CA GLY A 346 -1.39 14.80 33.82
C GLY A 346 -0.44 14.39 32.70
N LEU A 347 0.01 15.39 31.94
CA LEU A 347 1.02 15.29 30.89
C LEU A 347 2.38 15.76 31.42
N TYR A 348 3.41 14.95 31.18
CA TYR A 348 4.80 15.21 31.55
C TYR A 348 5.69 15.23 30.31
N GLY A 349 6.66 16.14 30.21
CA GLY A 349 7.58 16.26 29.09
C GLY A 349 7.71 17.69 28.58
N SER A 350 7.61 17.86 27.27
CA SER A 350 7.77 19.14 26.57
C SER A 350 6.67 19.31 25.52
N GLU A 351 6.55 20.51 24.94
CA GLU A 351 5.60 20.79 23.85
C GLU A 351 5.79 19.86 22.64
N THR A 352 7.01 19.36 22.40
CA THR A 352 7.35 18.46 21.30
C THR A 352 7.14 16.97 21.62
N GLY A 353 6.84 16.62 22.87
CA GLY A 353 6.65 15.24 23.28
C GLY A 353 6.19 15.13 24.74
N VAL A 354 5.01 14.56 24.93
CA VAL A 354 4.36 14.39 26.24
C VAL A 354 4.12 12.91 26.55
N PHE A 355 4.24 12.58 27.83
CA PHE A 355 3.93 11.30 28.46
C PHE A 355 2.67 11.46 29.32
N ALA A 356 1.72 10.53 29.18
CA ALA A 356 0.43 10.58 29.86
C ALA A 356 0.46 9.76 31.16
N HIS A 357 0.38 10.46 32.29
CA HIS A 357 0.25 9.88 33.62
C HIS A 357 -1.21 9.98 34.08
N ASN A 358 -2.00 8.94 33.85
CA ASN A 358 -3.45 8.97 34.11
C ASN A 358 -3.80 8.50 35.53
N LEU A 359 -4.90 9.01 36.09
CA LEU A 359 -5.36 8.64 37.43
C LEU A 359 -5.77 7.16 37.53
N LEU A 360 -6.43 6.65 36.48
CA LEU A 360 -6.94 5.29 36.40
C LEU A 360 -6.20 4.51 35.32
N ASP A 361 -5.78 3.28 35.66
CA ASP A 361 -5.27 2.31 34.71
C ASP A 361 -6.40 1.50 34.04
N ALA A 362 -6.05 0.61 33.12
CA ALA A 362 -7.04 -0.21 32.40
C ALA A 362 -7.67 -1.32 33.27
N ALA A 363 -7.05 -1.66 34.41
CA ALA A 363 -7.51 -2.72 35.33
C ALA A 363 -8.24 -2.16 36.56
N SER A 364 -8.41 -0.84 36.64
CA SER A 364 -8.99 -0.14 37.77
C SER A 364 -10.45 -0.53 37.98
N THR A 365 -10.84 -0.71 39.23
CA THR A 365 -12.23 -1.00 39.62
C THR A 365 -12.64 -0.15 40.81
N PHE A 366 -13.90 0.28 40.84
CA PHE A 366 -14.44 1.03 41.97
C PHE A 366 -15.06 0.07 42.99
N ALA A 367 -14.36 -0.13 44.10
CA ALA A 367 -14.90 -0.87 45.24
C ALA A 367 -15.75 0.05 46.13
N PRO A 368 -16.93 -0.38 46.60
CA PRO A 368 -17.70 0.35 47.60
C PRO A 368 -16.88 0.56 48.88
N LEU A 369 -17.06 1.71 49.53
CA LEU A 369 -16.42 1.99 50.81
C LEU A 369 -16.89 0.97 51.86
N ALA A 370 -15.96 0.14 52.37
CA ALA A 370 -16.25 -0.80 53.44
C ALA A 370 -16.55 -0.03 54.73
N ARG A 371 -17.75 -0.21 55.28
CA ARG A 371 -18.13 0.43 56.55
C ARG A 371 -17.32 -0.21 57.69
N PRO A 372 -16.60 0.58 58.51
CA PRO A 372 -15.99 0.04 59.71
C PRO A 372 -17.07 -0.51 60.65
N SER A 373 -16.80 -1.67 61.27
CA SER A 373 -17.69 -2.29 62.25
C SER A 373 -17.73 -1.45 63.52
N LEU A 374 -18.62 -0.45 63.55
CA LEU A 374 -18.86 0.40 64.70
C LEU A 374 -20.02 -0.19 65.52
N SER A 375 -19.92 -0.15 66.85
CA SER A 375 -20.97 -0.60 67.78
C SER A 375 -22.13 0.38 67.93
N LEU A 376 -22.06 1.54 67.25
CA LEU A 376 -23.08 2.58 67.25
C LEU A 376 -23.95 2.47 65.98
N PRO A 377 -25.26 2.74 66.07
CA PRO A 377 -26.12 2.79 64.89
C PRO A 377 -25.67 3.93 63.95
N VAL A 378 -25.18 3.58 62.78
CA VAL A 378 -24.78 4.51 61.72
C VAL A 378 -25.94 4.64 60.73
N THR A 379 -26.48 5.84 60.59
CA THR A 379 -27.44 6.18 59.53
C THR A 379 -26.72 6.78 58.34
N SER A 380 -26.99 6.25 57.14
CA SER A 380 -26.52 6.86 55.90
C SER A 380 -27.48 7.97 55.49
N ILE A 381 -26.99 9.20 55.49
CA ILE A 381 -27.71 10.34 54.90
C ILE A 381 -27.06 10.59 53.54
N GLN A 382 -27.84 10.55 52.46
CA GLN A 382 -27.33 10.96 51.15
C GLN A 382 -27.11 12.47 51.17
N TYR A 383 -25.98 12.93 50.64
CA TYR A 383 -25.71 14.35 50.43
C TYR A 383 -26.65 14.83 49.29
N ALA A 384 -27.86 15.24 49.64
CA ALA A 384 -28.86 15.64 48.67
C ALA A 384 -28.58 17.07 48.16
N PHE A 385 -27.97 17.18 46.98
CA PHE A 385 -28.05 18.39 46.17
C PHE A 385 -29.43 18.43 45.48
N ASP A 386 -30.29 19.31 46.00
CA ASP A 386 -31.30 20.10 45.28
C ASP A 386 -32.32 19.39 44.37
N GLU A 387 -33.37 18.77 44.94
CA GLU A 387 -34.62 18.49 44.19
C GLU A 387 -35.46 19.79 44.05
N SER A 388 -35.10 20.66 43.10
CA SER A 388 -35.99 21.75 42.70
C SER A 388 -37.10 21.22 41.78
N ARG A 389 -38.36 21.30 42.21
CA ARG A 389 -39.52 20.88 41.39
C ARG A 389 -39.87 21.94 40.35
N ASN A 390 -39.83 21.56 39.07
CA ASN A 390 -40.16 22.46 37.96
C ASN A 390 -41.67 22.73 37.88
N LEU A 391 -42.12 23.82 38.50
CA LEU A 391 -43.51 24.27 38.51
C LEU A 391 -43.91 25.14 37.31
N LYS A 392 -42.99 25.39 36.36
CA LYS A 392 -43.24 26.26 35.20
C LYS A 392 -44.40 25.73 34.36
N GLY A 393 -44.45 24.43 34.11
CA GLY A 393 -45.53 23.81 33.32
C GLY A 393 -46.91 23.99 33.96
N SER A 394 -47.02 23.72 35.26
CA SER A 394 -48.27 23.91 36.01
C SER A 394 -48.72 25.37 36.07
N LEU A 395 -47.79 26.32 36.20
CA LEU A 395 -48.11 27.75 36.24
C LEU A 395 -48.50 28.30 34.87
N VAL A 396 -47.85 27.87 33.79
CA VAL A 396 -48.23 28.26 32.41
C VAL A 396 -49.59 27.68 32.04
N ALA A 397 -49.88 26.43 32.43
CA ALA A 397 -51.19 25.82 32.22
C ALA A 397 -52.29 26.60 32.98
N ALA A 398 -52.04 26.99 34.23
CA ALA A 398 -52.97 27.82 35.00
C ALA A 398 -53.19 29.19 34.36
N ALA A 399 -52.14 29.83 33.83
CA ALA A 399 -52.24 31.12 33.13
C ALA A 399 -53.08 31.02 31.84
N LEU A 400 -52.91 29.96 31.05
CA LEU A 400 -53.72 29.71 29.85
C LEU A 400 -55.20 29.49 30.17
N VAL A 401 -55.51 28.74 31.24
CA VAL A 401 -56.89 28.53 31.69
C VAL A 401 -57.53 29.85 32.10
N LEU A 402 -56.81 30.69 32.84
CA LEU A 402 -57.30 32.02 33.24
C LEU A 402 -57.55 32.92 32.02
N MET A 403 -56.69 32.88 31.00
CA MET A 403 -56.88 33.63 29.75
C MET A 403 -58.12 33.17 28.97
N VAL A 404 -58.37 31.86 28.90
CA VAL A 404 -59.59 31.31 28.29
C VAL A 404 -60.83 31.74 29.07
N LEU A 405 -60.79 31.71 30.40
CA LEU A 405 -61.91 32.16 31.23
C LEU A 405 -62.17 33.67 31.07
N ASP A 406 -61.13 34.49 30.96
CA ASP A 406 -61.24 35.92 30.71
C ASP A 406 -61.86 36.21 29.34
N THR A 407 -61.40 35.53 28.28
CA THR A 407 -62.02 35.67 26.95
C THR A 407 -63.49 35.23 26.93
N LEU A 408 -63.86 34.16 27.64
CA LEU A 408 -65.25 33.72 27.80
C LEU A 408 -66.08 34.77 28.56
N ALA A 409 -65.52 35.40 29.59
CA ALA A 409 -66.17 36.48 30.33
C ALA A 409 -66.38 37.72 29.45
N VAL A 410 -65.41 38.09 28.63
CA VAL A 410 -65.52 39.17 27.64
C VAL A 410 -66.57 38.85 26.57
N PHE A 411 -66.63 37.61 26.07
CA PHE A 411 -67.68 37.17 25.14
C PHE A 411 -69.06 37.21 25.77
N TRP A 412 -69.18 36.91 27.07
CA TRP A 412 -70.44 36.99 27.80
C TRP A 412 -70.88 38.44 28.01
N MET A 413 -69.97 39.33 28.44
CA MET A 413 -70.23 40.77 28.57
C MET A 413 -70.51 41.45 27.23
N GLY A 414 -69.92 40.95 26.13
CA GLY A 414 -70.12 41.41 24.76
C GLY A 414 -71.49 41.09 24.15
N GLY A 415 -72.41 40.46 24.90
CA GLY A 415 -73.81 40.32 24.50
C GLY A 415 -74.11 39.22 23.47
N LEU A 416 -73.25 38.19 23.35
CA LEU A 416 -73.38 37.14 22.32
C LEU A 416 -74.57 36.17 22.51
N LEU A 417 -75.39 36.32 23.56
CA LEU A 417 -76.62 35.54 23.77
C LEU A 417 -77.93 36.28 23.43
N SER A 418 -77.89 37.49 22.85
CA SER A 418 -79.10 38.14 22.33
C SER A 418 -79.15 38.15 20.79
N ARG A 419 -79.90 37.18 20.26
CA ARG A 419 -80.66 37.14 18.99
C ARG A 419 -79.99 37.53 17.65
N ARG A 420 -79.89 36.48 16.83
CA ARG A 420 -80.15 36.32 15.37
C ARG A 420 -79.05 36.65 14.34
N PRO A 421 -79.00 35.86 13.24
CA PRO A 421 -77.78 35.60 12.49
C PRO A 421 -77.64 36.49 11.25
N ARG A 422 -76.40 36.76 10.85
CA ARG A 422 -76.07 37.05 9.45
C ARG A 422 -74.72 36.43 9.11
N ARG A 423 -74.74 35.71 7.97
CA ARG A 423 -73.66 34.98 7.33
C ARG A 423 -72.51 35.92 6.93
N ALA A 424 -71.28 35.53 7.23
CA ALA A 424 -70.07 35.80 6.42
C ALA A 424 -68.96 34.87 6.96
N ALA A 425 -68.67 33.78 6.25
CA ALA A 425 -67.55 33.67 5.30
C ALA A 425 -66.25 33.22 6.00
N ALA A 426 -66.18 31.90 6.24
CA ALA A 426 -64.96 31.19 6.58
C ALA A 426 -64.29 30.70 5.28
N THR A 427 -63.31 31.43 4.75
CA THR A 427 -62.53 30.99 3.56
C THR A 427 -61.11 31.58 3.52
N THR A 428 -60.33 31.48 4.59
CA THR A 428 -58.90 31.91 4.57
C THR A 428 -57.89 30.87 5.03
N ALA A 429 -58.31 29.67 5.44
CA ALA A 429 -57.39 28.62 5.91
C ALA A 429 -56.99 27.56 4.86
N ALA A 430 -57.68 27.48 3.72
CA ALA A 430 -57.44 26.45 2.70
C ALA A 430 -56.48 26.86 1.56
N ALA A 431 -56.18 28.16 1.42
CA ALA A 431 -55.34 28.67 0.32
C ALA A 431 -53.83 28.60 0.63
N LEU A 432 -53.43 28.53 1.91
CA LEU A 432 -52.02 28.52 2.30
C LEU A 432 -51.37 27.11 2.19
N LEU A 433 -52.18 26.05 2.18
CA LEU A 433 -51.70 24.65 2.13
C LEU A 433 -51.50 24.11 0.71
N ILE A 434 -52.07 24.76 -0.31
CA ILE A 434 -51.91 24.38 -1.73
C ILE A 434 -50.69 25.07 -2.37
N ALA A 435 -50.28 26.24 -1.85
CA ALA A 435 -49.11 26.96 -2.35
C ALA A 435 -47.75 26.34 -1.90
N LEU A 436 -47.75 25.49 -0.86
CA LEU A 436 -46.53 24.83 -0.36
C LEU A 436 -46.24 23.47 -1.02
N GLY A 437 -47.20 22.92 -1.78
CA GLY A 437 -47.08 21.61 -2.45
C GLY A 437 -46.51 21.64 -3.88
N ALA A 438 -46.32 22.82 -4.47
CA ALA A 438 -45.93 22.98 -5.88
C ALA A 438 -44.41 23.20 -6.11
N LEU A 439 -43.56 22.96 -5.10
CA LEU A 439 -42.12 23.23 -5.13
C LEU A 439 -41.22 21.98 -5.10
N VAL A 440 -41.75 20.76 -5.29
CA VAL A 440 -40.99 19.49 -5.08
C VAL A 440 -40.92 18.57 -6.31
N GLY A 441 -41.22 19.03 -7.52
CA GLY A 441 -41.19 18.12 -8.67
C GLY A 441 -40.75 18.74 -9.97
N HIS A 442 -39.45 18.94 -10.15
CA HIS A 442 -38.73 18.90 -11.44
C HIS A 442 -37.22 18.69 -11.13
N ALA A 443 -36.81 17.42 -11.00
CA ALA A 443 -35.40 17.05 -11.03
C ALA A 443 -35.14 16.40 -12.40
N ASP A 444 -34.53 17.16 -13.31
CA ASP A 444 -33.97 16.61 -14.53
C ASP A 444 -32.79 15.71 -14.17
N LEU A 445 -32.84 14.45 -14.61
CA LEU A 445 -31.67 13.58 -14.65
C LEU A 445 -30.76 14.08 -15.79
N ALA A 446 -29.87 15.00 -15.47
CA ALA A 446 -28.74 15.35 -16.31
C ALA A 446 -27.84 14.11 -16.45
N ARG A 447 -27.82 13.51 -17.64
CA ARG A 447 -26.71 12.64 -18.05
C ARG A 447 -25.55 13.55 -18.43
N ALA A 448 -24.45 13.44 -17.69
CA ALA A 448 -23.20 14.09 -18.05
C ALA A 448 -22.68 13.47 -19.36
N ASP A 449 -22.39 14.32 -20.34
CA ASP A 449 -21.66 13.96 -21.55
C ASP A 449 -20.18 14.19 -21.26
N ASP A 450 -19.51 13.13 -20.80
CA ASP A 450 -18.11 13.16 -20.33
C ASP A 450 -17.08 12.96 -21.46
N ALA A 451 -17.51 13.12 -22.72
CA ALA A 451 -16.65 12.89 -23.89
C ALA A 451 -15.46 13.88 -23.92
N LYS A 452 -14.24 13.35 -23.87
CA LYS A 452 -12.98 14.09 -23.96
C LYS A 452 -12.39 13.99 -25.38
N PRO A 453 -11.56 14.97 -25.80
CA PRO A 453 -10.78 14.86 -27.03
C PRO A 453 -9.89 13.62 -26.98
N GLY A 454 -9.99 12.74 -27.98
CA GLY A 454 -9.24 11.47 -28.05
C GLY A 454 -10.08 10.23 -27.72
N ASP A 455 -11.26 10.37 -27.13
CA ASP A 455 -12.11 9.23 -26.75
C ASP A 455 -12.50 8.36 -27.96
N THR A 456 -12.71 8.95 -29.13
CA THR A 456 -13.04 8.19 -30.34
C THR A 456 -11.88 7.27 -30.79
N GLN A 457 -10.65 7.77 -30.71
CA GLN A 457 -9.44 7.00 -31.03
C GLN A 457 -9.20 5.93 -29.95
N ALA A 458 -9.35 6.27 -28.68
CA ALA A 458 -9.25 5.31 -27.57
C ALA A 458 -10.29 4.19 -27.66
N ILE A 459 -11.55 4.51 -28.02
CA ILE A 459 -12.59 3.52 -28.27
C ILE A 459 -12.20 2.59 -29.43
N GLU A 460 -11.66 3.14 -30.51
CA GLU A 460 -11.19 2.33 -31.65
C GLU A 460 -10.03 1.42 -31.24
N ASP A 461 -9.04 1.96 -30.53
CA ASP A 461 -7.87 1.23 -30.00
C ASP A 461 -8.26 0.09 -29.06
N ILE A 462 -9.29 0.28 -28.22
CA ILE A 462 -9.79 -0.74 -27.28
C ILE A 462 -10.73 -1.76 -27.96
N SER A 463 -11.44 -1.37 -29.03
CA SER A 463 -12.49 -2.20 -29.64
C SER A 463 -11.99 -3.48 -30.33
N LYS A 464 -10.71 -3.50 -30.73
CA LYS A 464 -10.03 -4.65 -31.34
C LYS A 464 -8.60 -4.75 -30.84
N THR A 465 -8.22 -5.93 -30.38
CA THR A 465 -6.83 -6.26 -30.05
C THR A 465 -5.92 -5.95 -31.23
N ARG A 466 -4.86 -5.18 -31.01
CA ARG A 466 -3.84 -4.88 -32.02
C ARG A 466 -2.44 -4.96 -31.44
N ILE A 467 -1.45 -5.15 -32.31
CA ILE A 467 -0.03 -5.17 -31.93
C ILE A 467 0.53 -3.77 -32.18
N ALA A 468 1.23 -3.21 -31.21
CA ALA A 468 1.87 -1.90 -31.36
C ALA A 468 3.37 -2.02 -31.66
N TYR A 469 3.94 -1.02 -32.32
CA TYR A 469 5.38 -0.84 -32.46
C TYR A 469 5.82 0.57 -32.07
N VAL A 470 6.98 0.69 -31.44
CA VAL A 470 7.53 1.98 -31.04
C VAL A 470 8.00 2.75 -32.27
N LEU A 471 7.56 4.00 -32.40
CA LEU A 471 8.06 4.93 -33.41
C LEU A 471 9.47 5.41 -33.02
N THR A 472 10.47 5.01 -33.81
CA THR A 472 11.88 5.32 -33.54
C THR A 472 12.28 6.71 -34.06
N GLY A 473 11.50 7.26 -35.00
CA GLY A 473 11.85 8.47 -35.74
C GLY A 473 12.72 8.19 -36.97
N GLU A 474 13.11 6.94 -37.21
CA GLU A 474 13.83 6.49 -38.40
C GLU A 474 12.85 5.85 -39.40
N PRO A 475 12.52 6.52 -40.53
CA PRO A 475 11.44 6.09 -41.42
C PRO A 475 11.59 4.66 -41.98
N GLY A 476 12.82 4.19 -42.18
CA GLY A 476 13.10 2.84 -42.66
C GLY A 476 12.86 1.77 -41.59
N VAL A 477 13.16 2.06 -40.33
CA VAL A 477 12.90 1.14 -39.20
C VAL A 477 11.40 1.07 -38.94
N ASP A 478 10.73 2.22 -38.94
CA ASP A 478 9.30 2.30 -38.67
C ASP A 478 8.47 1.64 -39.80
N SER A 479 8.88 1.78 -41.07
CA SER A 479 8.19 1.14 -42.20
C SER A 479 8.36 -0.39 -42.20
N ILE A 480 9.55 -0.90 -41.90
CA ILE A 480 9.80 -2.34 -41.76
C ILE A 480 9.03 -2.92 -40.57
N SER A 481 8.99 -2.20 -39.45
CA SER A 481 8.25 -2.62 -38.25
C SER A 481 6.76 -2.75 -38.54
N ARG A 482 6.18 -1.75 -39.23
CA ARG A 482 4.79 -1.78 -39.69
C ARG A 482 4.51 -2.97 -40.61
N ALA A 483 5.27 -3.09 -41.71
CA ALA A 483 5.08 -4.18 -42.67
C ALA A 483 5.28 -5.57 -42.04
N GLY A 484 6.21 -5.67 -41.09
CA GLY A 484 6.46 -6.87 -40.30
C GLY A 484 5.24 -7.28 -39.48
N LEU A 485 4.70 -6.35 -38.70
CA LEU A 485 3.52 -6.63 -37.88
C LEU A 485 2.26 -6.86 -38.74
N GLU A 486 2.11 -6.19 -39.88
CA GLU A 486 1.00 -6.45 -40.82
C GLU A 486 1.07 -7.89 -41.38
N GLY A 487 2.29 -8.34 -41.74
CA GLY A 487 2.53 -9.71 -42.16
C GLY A 487 2.22 -10.74 -41.07
N LEU A 488 2.60 -10.45 -39.83
CA LEU A 488 2.25 -11.28 -38.68
C LEU A 488 0.74 -11.32 -38.44
N THR A 489 0.04 -10.17 -38.50
CA THR A 489 -1.42 -10.08 -38.36
C THR A 489 -2.13 -10.92 -39.41
N ARG A 490 -1.70 -10.84 -40.69
CA ARG A 490 -2.24 -11.69 -41.77
C ARG A 490 -2.07 -13.18 -41.47
N PHE A 491 -0.89 -13.57 -40.98
CA PHE A 491 -0.60 -14.96 -40.64
C PHE A 491 -1.40 -15.45 -39.41
N LEU A 492 -1.61 -14.59 -38.41
CA LEU A 492 -2.46 -14.89 -37.25
C LEU A 492 -3.90 -15.18 -37.67
N ILE A 493 -4.48 -14.36 -38.55
CA ILE A 493 -5.84 -14.55 -39.10
C ILE A 493 -5.91 -15.86 -39.89
N GLU A 494 -4.87 -16.21 -40.65
CA GLU A 494 -4.86 -17.43 -41.44
C GLU A 494 -4.75 -18.70 -40.59
N LYS A 495 -4.01 -18.65 -39.46
CA LYS A 495 -3.68 -19.84 -38.66
C LYS A 495 -4.46 -19.99 -37.36
N THR A 496 -5.10 -18.94 -36.87
CA THR A 496 -5.75 -18.91 -35.56
C THR A 496 -7.16 -18.32 -35.66
N ALA A 497 -7.93 -18.40 -34.57
CA ALA A 497 -9.23 -17.72 -34.48
C ALA A 497 -9.12 -16.26 -34.02
N LEU A 498 -7.90 -15.75 -33.78
CA LEU A 498 -7.67 -14.37 -33.43
C LEU A 498 -7.69 -13.52 -34.70
N GLU A 499 -8.48 -12.44 -34.69
CA GLU A 499 -8.53 -11.44 -35.76
C GLU A 499 -8.03 -10.08 -35.24
N PRO A 500 -6.70 -9.86 -35.16
CA PRO A 500 -6.17 -8.58 -34.70
C PRO A 500 -6.52 -7.45 -35.68
N GLY A 501 -6.62 -6.23 -35.16
CA GLY A 501 -6.66 -5.01 -35.98
C GLY A 501 -5.32 -4.67 -36.62
N ASP A 502 -5.29 -3.59 -37.39
CA ASP A 502 -4.08 -3.08 -38.03
C ASP A 502 -3.02 -2.66 -36.98
N PRO A 503 -1.72 -2.88 -37.22
CA PRO A 503 -0.68 -2.51 -36.26
C PRO A 503 -0.61 -1.01 -36.00
N ALA A 504 -0.45 -0.62 -34.73
CA ALA A 504 -0.39 0.77 -34.31
C ALA A 504 1.06 1.23 -34.07
N GLY A 505 1.46 2.36 -34.64
CA GLY A 505 2.72 3.01 -34.29
C GLY A 505 2.51 3.90 -33.06
N VAL A 506 3.30 3.70 -32.00
CA VAL A 506 3.12 4.40 -30.72
C VAL A 506 4.32 5.29 -30.36
N ASP A 507 4.03 6.50 -29.89
CA ASP A 507 4.96 7.39 -29.19
C ASP A 507 4.82 7.16 -27.68
N ILE A 508 5.84 6.53 -27.09
CA ILE A 508 5.88 6.16 -25.67
C ILE A 508 5.58 7.36 -24.75
N ALA A 509 6.00 8.57 -25.14
CA ALA A 509 5.84 9.75 -24.30
C ALA A 509 4.40 10.28 -24.25
N LYS A 510 3.56 9.95 -25.24
CA LYS A 510 2.24 10.59 -25.44
C LYS A 510 1.10 9.59 -25.43
N ASP A 511 1.29 8.45 -26.05
CA ASP A 511 0.20 7.52 -26.36
C ASP A 511 -0.08 6.57 -25.19
N GLU A 512 -1.32 6.12 -25.08
CA GLU A 512 -1.77 5.21 -24.03
C GLU A 512 -1.32 3.78 -24.35
N LEU A 513 -0.39 3.24 -23.55
CA LEU A 513 0.26 1.96 -23.82
C LEU A 513 -0.58 0.76 -23.36
N SER A 514 -1.44 0.96 -22.35
CA SER A 514 -2.24 -0.09 -21.73
C SER A 514 -3.25 -0.77 -22.68
N PHE A 515 -3.51 -0.18 -23.85
CA PHE A 515 -4.40 -0.76 -24.87
C PHE A 515 -3.77 -1.93 -25.63
N TYR A 516 -2.44 -2.10 -25.56
CA TYR A 516 -1.72 -3.05 -26.39
C TYR A 516 -1.17 -4.20 -25.53
N PRO A 517 -1.53 -5.48 -25.80
CA PRO A 517 -0.95 -6.61 -25.07
C PRO A 517 0.53 -6.86 -25.40
N LEU A 518 0.97 -6.43 -26.59
CA LEU A 518 2.35 -6.56 -27.06
C LEU A 518 2.80 -5.27 -27.75
N ILE A 519 3.93 -4.73 -27.30
CA ILE A 519 4.65 -3.64 -27.96
C ILE A 519 5.96 -4.18 -28.52
N TYR A 520 6.14 -4.10 -29.84
CA TYR A 520 7.41 -4.35 -30.51
C TYR A 520 8.29 -3.11 -30.45
N TRP A 521 9.50 -3.23 -29.90
CA TRP A 521 10.45 -2.13 -29.84
C TRP A 521 11.73 -2.47 -30.61
N PRO A 522 11.88 -1.96 -31.84
CA PRO A 522 13.15 -2.06 -32.55
C PRO A 522 14.19 -1.13 -31.93
N ILE A 523 15.31 -1.69 -31.48
CA ILE A 523 16.40 -0.91 -30.90
C ILE A 523 17.34 -0.46 -32.01
N ASP A 524 17.34 0.85 -32.28
CA ASP A 524 18.27 1.47 -33.21
C ASP A 524 19.27 2.38 -32.46
N PRO A 525 20.60 2.24 -32.69
CA PRO A 525 21.60 3.10 -32.06
C PRO A 525 21.50 4.58 -32.44
N THR A 526 20.93 4.93 -33.60
CA THR A 526 20.76 6.33 -34.04
C THR A 526 19.51 6.98 -33.45
N ALA A 527 18.56 6.18 -32.98
CA ALA A 527 17.36 6.70 -32.33
C ALA A 527 17.70 7.52 -31.08
N PRO A 528 16.97 8.63 -30.82
CA PRO A 528 17.12 9.39 -29.57
C PRO A 528 16.92 8.49 -28.35
N MET A 529 17.69 8.75 -27.28
CA MET A 529 17.46 8.05 -26.02
C MET A 529 16.07 8.41 -25.48
N PRO A 530 15.25 7.43 -25.04
CA PRO A 530 13.96 7.72 -24.44
C PRO A 530 14.14 8.66 -23.25
N SER A 531 13.22 9.62 -23.09
CA SER A 531 13.22 10.45 -21.88
C SER A 531 12.91 9.59 -20.66
N GLU A 532 13.32 10.05 -19.48
CA GLU A 532 13.00 9.39 -18.21
C GLU A 532 11.49 9.16 -18.02
N THR A 533 10.65 10.08 -18.49
CA THR A 533 9.19 9.92 -18.47
C THR A 533 8.71 8.79 -19.38
N SER A 534 9.35 8.59 -20.54
CA SER A 534 9.05 7.47 -21.43
C SER A 534 9.48 6.14 -20.81
N ILE A 535 10.63 6.11 -20.14
CA ILE A 535 11.13 4.94 -19.42
C ILE A 535 10.15 4.55 -18.30
N ALA A 536 9.71 5.52 -17.49
CA ALA A 536 8.74 5.30 -16.42
C ALA A 536 7.39 4.74 -16.94
N ARG A 537 6.89 5.27 -18.06
CA ARG A 537 5.68 4.74 -18.72
C ARG A 537 5.82 3.31 -19.21
N ILE A 538 6.98 2.93 -19.74
CA ILE A 538 7.26 1.54 -20.17
C ILE A 538 7.40 0.61 -18.97
N ASP A 539 8.05 1.06 -17.89
CA ASP A 539 8.13 0.31 -16.63
C ASP A 539 6.73 0.03 -16.09
N ALA A 540 5.87 1.05 -16.03
CA ALA A 540 4.49 0.93 -15.59
C ALA A 540 3.66 0.01 -16.52
N TYR A 541 3.85 0.11 -17.83
CA TYR A 541 3.19 -0.78 -18.81
C TYR A 541 3.56 -2.26 -18.59
N MET A 542 4.86 -2.55 -18.41
CA MET A 542 5.34 -3.91 -18.12
C MET A 542 4.83 -4.42 -16.77
N GLN A 543 4.67 -3.53 -15.79
CA GLN A 543 4.10 -3.88 -14.49
C GLN A 543 2.60 -4.15 -14.54
N GLN A 544 1.88 -3.61 -15.53
CA GLN A 544 0.44 -3.76 -15.69
C GLN A 544 0.04 -4.96 -16.59
N GLY A 545 0.92 -5.95 -16.70
CA GLY A 545 0.73 -7.14 -17.54
C GLY A 545 1.01 -6.95 -19.03
N GLY A 546 1.46 -5.77 -19.44
CA GLY A 546 1.93 -5.52 -20.81
C GLY A 546 3.26 -6.21 -21.09
N THR A 547 3.53 -6.55 -22.36
CA THR A 547 4.81 -7.14 -22.76
C THR A 547 5.53 -6.33 -23.82
N VAL A 548 6.82 -6.09 -23.62
CA VAL A 548 7.69 -5.43 -24.59
C VAL A 548 8.64 -6.43 -25.23
N LEU A 549 8.61 -6.50 -26.56
CA LEU A 549 9.55 -7.29 -27.37
C LEU A 549 10.64 -6.37 -27.93
N PHE A 550 11.78 -6.34 -27.26
CA PHE A 550 12.97 -5.63 -27.68
C PHE A 550 13.71 -6.42 -28.75
N ASP A 551 14.02 -5.76 -29.87
CA ASP A 551 14.72 -6.38 -31.00
C ASP A 551 15.92 -5.53 -31.40
N THR A 552 17.13 -6.03 -31.14
CA THR A 552 18.38 -5.31 -31.44
C THR A 552 18.82 -5.46 -32.89
N ARG A 553 18.27 -6.43 -33.63
CA ARG A 553 18.44 -6.59 -35.09
C ARG A 553 19.90 -6.67 -35.57
N ASP A 554 20.81 -7.02 -34.69
CA ASP A 554 22.26 -6.79 -34.82
C ASP A 554 23.09 -8.07 -34.69
N GLN A 555 22.48 -9.25 -34.84
CA GLN A 555 23.14 -10.56 -34.71
C GLN A 555 24.53 -10.66 -35.37
N PHE A 556 24.71 -10.03 -36.54
CA PHE A 556 25.94 -10.07 -37.33
C PHE A 556 26.81 -8.80 -37.23
N ALA A 557 26.43 -7.84 -36.39
CA ALA A 557 27.14 -6.57 -36.21
C ALA A 557 28.26 -6.62 -35.14
N ASN A 558 28.52 -7.78 -34.54
CA ASN A 558 29.59 -7.95 -33.58
C ASN A 558 30.96 -7.71 -34.25
N GLY A 559 31.75 -6.79 -33.70
CA GLY A 559 33.11 -6.52 -34.14
C GLY A 559 34.05 -7.73 -33.97
N ILE A 560 35.26 -7.63 -34.52
CA ILE A 560 36.28 -8.68 -34.40
C ILE A 560 36.85 -8.66 -32.96
N GLY A 561 36.22 -9.39 -32.04
CA GLY A 561 36.70 -9.60 -30.68
C GLY A 561 35.66 -10.32 -29.81
N ALA A 562 36.07 -11.30 -29.00
CA ALA A 562 35.18 -12.14 -28.19
C ALA A 562 34.34 -11.39 -27.12
N ASN A 563 34.61 -10.09 -26.91
CA ASN A 563 33.92 -9.21 -25.94
C ASN A 563 33.33 -7.94 -26.57
N SER A 564 33.29 -7.78 -27.91
CA SER A 564 32.70 -6.57 -28.51
C SER A 564 31.19 -6.62 -28.39
N THR A 565 30.60 -5.67 -27.67
CA THR A 565 29.15 -5.44 -27.67
C THR A 565 28.81 -4.59 -28.90
N SER A 566 27.74 -4.91 -29.61
CA SER A 566 27.23 -4.09 -30.72
C SER A 566 26.59 -2.79 -30.19
N PRO A 567 26.57 -1.71 -30.98
CA PRO A 567 25.96 -0.45 -30.56
C PRO A 567 24.47 -0.57 -30.18
N ALA A 568 23.71 -1.48 -30.79
CA ALA A 568 22.29 -1.67 -30.47
C ALA A 568 22.12 -2.43 -29.15
N THR A 569 23.00 -3.39 -28.85
CA THR A 569 23.01 -4.04 -27.53
C THR A 569 23.46 -3.08 -26.43
N GLU A 570 24.43 -2.19 -26.68
CA GLU A 570 24.79 -1.11 -25.73
C GLU A 570 23.59 -0.18 -25.48
N ARG A 571 22.91 0.25 -26.54
CA ARG A 571 21.71 1.08 -26.42
C ARG A 571 20.61 0.40 -25.61
N LEU A 572 20.37 -0.90 -25.84
CA LEU A 572 19.40 -1.67 -25.06
C LEU A 572 19.81 -1.72 -23.59
N ARG A 573 21.09 -1.94 -23.26
CA ARG A 573 21.56 -1.92 -21.87
C ARG A 573 21.34 -0.58 -21.18
N ASP A 574 21.56 0.53 -21.89
CA ASP A 574 21.29 1.87 -21.37
C ASP A 574 19.79 2.07 -21.07
N ILE A 575 18.90 1.52 -21.91
CA ILE A 575 17.45 1.57 -21.69
C ILE A 575 17.06 0.70 -20.48
N LEU A 576 17.50 -0.56 -20.46
CA LEU A 576 17.18 -1.52 -19.40
C LEU A 576 17.76 -1.11 -18.04
N GLY A 577 18.90 -0.41 -17.99
CA GLY A 577 19.51 0.05 -16.74
C GLY A 577 18.65 1.04 -15.96
N ASN A 578 17.68 1.67 -16.61
CA ASN A 578 16.73 2.61 -16.01
C ASN A 578 15.33 2.01 -15.81
N LEU A 579 15.14 0.73 -16.15
CA LEU A 579 13.89 -0.01 -15.98
C LEU A 579 14.03 -1.02 -14.84
N ASN A 580 12.91 -1.34 -14.20
CA ASN A 580 12.88 -2.43 -13.22
C ASN A 580 12.66 -3.73 -13.98
N VAL A 581 13.74 -4.27 -14.54
CA VAL A 581 13.68 -5.49 -15.35
C VAL A 581 13.88 -6.70 -14.44
N PRO A 582 13.02 -7.73 -14.51
CA PRO A 582 13.27 -8.97 -13.79
C PRO A 582 14.53 -9.67 -14.35
N PRO A 583 15.15 -10.61 -13.60
CA PRO A 583 16.24 -11.41 -14.11
C PRO A 583 15.87 -12.09 -15.43
N LEU A 584 16.82 -12.22 -16.36
CA LEU A 584 16.56 -12.74 -17.70
C LEU A 584 17.27 -14.08 -17.93
N GLU A 585 16.63 -14.99 -18.65
CA GLU A 585 17.23 -16.24 -19.13
C GLU A 585 16.88 -16.49 -20.61
N PRO A 586 17.73 -17.22 -21.37
CA PRO A 586 17.34 -17.71 -22.69
C PRO A 586 16.15 -18.66 -22.54
N VAL A 587 15.15 -18.56 -23.43
CA VAL A 587 13.92 -19.35 -23.36
C VAL A 587 14.24 -20.84 -23.17
N PRO A 588 13.92 -21.42 -22.01
CA PRO A 588 14.18 -22.83 -21.77
C PRO A 588 13.37 -23.73 -22.70
N SER A 589 13.86 -24.93 -23.01
CA SER A 589 13.16 -25.89 -23.90
C SER A 589 11.79 -26.36 -23.35
N ASP A 590 11.61 -26.25 -22.04
CA ASP A 590 10.42 -26.57 -21.26
C ASP A 590 9.51 -25.34 -21.01
N HIS A 591 9.88 -24.16 -21.52
CA HIS A 591 9.11 -22.94 -21.35
C HIS A 591 7.79 -22.98 -22.13
N VAL A 592 6.72 -22.39 -21.59
CA VAL A 592 5.38 -22.35 -22.20
C VAL A 592 5.42 -21.80 -23.63
N LEU A 593 6.18 -20.72 -23.88
CA LEU A 593 6.41 -20.12 -25.21
C LEU A 593 6.77 -21.12 -26.31
N THR A 594 7.51 -22.19 -25.99
CA THR A 594 7.91 -23.20 -26.98
C THR A 594 6.73 -24.03 -27.49
N LYS A 595 5.58 -23.99 -26.79
CA LYS A 595 4.41 -24.85 -27.01
C LYS A 595 3.07 -24.11 -26.88
N SER A 596 3.06 -22.77 -26.93
CA SER A 596 1.83 -21.97 -26.79
C SER A 596 0.81 -22.25 -27.89
N PHE A 597 1.28 -22.42 -29.13
CA PHE A 597 0.45 -22.81 -30.28
C PHE A 597 1.14 -23.85 -31.17
N PHE A 598 2.29 -23.48 -31.72
CA PHE A 598 3.22 -24.37 -32.40
C PHE A 598 4.24 -24.94 -31.42
N ILE A 599 4.78 -26.12 -31.71
CA ILE A 599 5.94 -26.67 -31.00
C ILE A 599 7.20 -26.16 -31.72
N LEU A 600 7.96 -25.31 -31.04
CA LEU A 600 9.15 -24.64 -31.57
C LEU A 600 10.33 -24.88 -30.63
N PRO A 601 11.45 -25.47 -31.11
CA PRO A 601 12.66 -25.64 -30.31
C PRO A 601 13.47 -24.34 -30.19
N GLU A 602 13.30 -23.41 -31.13
CA GLU A 602 14.02 -22.14 -31.22
C GLU A 602 13.11 -21.07 -31.85
N PHE A 603 13.53 -19.80 -31.73
CA PHE A 603 12.77 -18.63 -32.18
C PHE A 603 13.58 -17.79 -33.19
N PRO A 604 13.76 -18.29 -34.42
CA PRO A 604 14.51 -17.56 -35.45
C PRO A 604 13.68 -16.41 -36.01
N GLY A 605 14.35 -15.35 -36.45
CA GLY A 605 13.79 -14.23 -37.20
C GLY A 605 14.41 -14.14 -38.59
N ARG A 606 14.76 -12.94 -39.05
CA ARG A 606 15.59 -12.79 -40.24
C ARG A 606 16.96 -13.41 -40.03
N PHE A 607 17.42 -13.47 -38.79
CA PHE A 607 18.60 -14.20 -38.33
C PHE A 607 18.22 -15.34 -37.40
N ASN A 608 19.12 -16.32 -37.19
CA ASN A 608 18.87 -17.49 -36.34
C ASN A 608 20.02 -17.75 -35.33
N GLY A 609 20.81 -16.72 -35.01
CA GLY A 609 22.03 -16.88 -34.22
C GLY A 609 21.93 -16.45 -32.75
N SER A 610 20.87 -15.76 -32.34
CA SER A 610 20.61 -15.40 -30.93
C SER A 610 19.46 -16.23 -30.38
N PRO A 611 19.51 -16.66 -29.11
CA PRO A 611 18.31 -17.09 -28.42
C PRO A 611 17.33 -15.92 -28.24
N LEU A 612 16.06 -16.25 -28.04
CA LEU A 612 15.07 -15.34 -27.47
C LEU A 612 15.23 -15.39 -25.94
N TRP A 613 15.28 -14.23 -25.30
CA TRP A 613 15.37 -14.09 -23.84
C TRP A 613 14.01 -13.74 -23.26
N VAL A 614 13.74 -14.25 -22.06
CA VAL A 614 12.51 -14.06 -21.27
C VAL A 614 12.88 -13.75 -19.83
N GLU A 615 11.90 -13.34 -19.03
CA GLU A 615 12.00 -13.37 -17.57
C GLU A 615 12.39 -14.77 -17.07
N ALA A 616 13.37 -14.80 -16.18
CA ALA A 616 13.87 -16.03 -15.57
C ALA A 616 12.87 -16.57 -14.56
N SER A 617 12.49 -17.83 -14.74
CA SER A 617 11.51 -18.49 -13.88
C SER A 617 12.22 -19.19 -12.71
N LEU A 618 12.55 -18.40 -11.67
CA LEU A 618 13.43 -18.81 -10.57
C LEU A 618 12.81 -19.85 -9.61
N ASP A 619 11.49 -19.89 -9.50
CA ASP A 619 10.75 -20.83 -8.62
C ASP A 619 10.16 -22.04 -9.38
N ALA A 620 10.36 -22.07 -10.68
CA ALA A 620 9.67 -23.01 -11.53
C ALA A 620 10.45 -24.35 -11.56
N SER A 621 9.90 -25.35 -10.90
CA SER A 621 10.43 -26.72 -10.89
C SER A 621 9.72 -27.58 -11.93
N ASN A 622 10.46 -28.28 -12.79
CA ASN A 622 9.90 -29.44 -13.47
C ASN A 622 9.87 -30.61 -12.48
N ALA A 623 8.69 -30.96 -11.98
CA ALA A 623 8.50 -32.30 -11.44
C ALA A 623 8.86 -33.32 -12.56
N GLU A 624 9.63 -34.36 -12.23
CA GLU A 624 10.04 -35.38 -13.20
C GLU A 624 8.82 -35.86 -14.01
N ASN A 625 8.91 -35.75 -15.35
CA ASN A 625 7.91 -36.11 -16.37
C ASN A 625 6.87 -35.05 -16.83
N ARG A 626 7.09 -33.74 -16.64
CA ARG A 626 6.28 -32.71 -17.33
C ARG A 626 6.98 -32.07 -18.55
N PRO A 627 6.29 -31.91 -19.70
CA PRO A 627 6.85 -31.28 -20.91
C PRO A 627 6.83 -29.73 -20.89
N VAL A 628 6.11 -29.14 -19.92
CA VAL A 628 6.00 -27.68 -19.71
C VAL A 628 6.19 -27.39 -18.23
N ARG A 629 7.04 -26.41 -17.93
CA ARG A 629 7.31 -25.94 -16.57
C ARG A 629 6.11 -25.18 -16.01
N VAL A 630 5.83 -25.34 -14.71
CA VAL A 630 4.81 -24.53 -14.01
C VAL A 630 5.47 -23.23 -13.57
N GLY A 631 5.08 -22.12 -14.17
CA GLY A 631 5.49 -20.76 -13.80
C GLY A 631 4.25 -19.87 -13.73
N ASP A 632 4.26 -18.90 -12.83
CA ASP A 632 3.20 -17.92 -12.70
C ASP A 632 3.42 -16.77 -13.69
N GLY A 633 2.39 -16.46 -14.48
CA GLY A 633 2.36 -15.24 -15.31
C GLY A 633 2.92 -15.32 -16.74
N VAL A 634 2.91 -14.15 -17.38
CA VAL A 634 3.44 -13.88 -18.72
C VAL A 634 4.69 -13.02 -18.58
N SER A 635 5.77 -13.38 -19.29
CA SER A 635 7.02 -12.62 -19.29
C SER A 635 6.78 -11.20 -19.80
N PRO A 636 6.93 -10.14 -18.98
CA PRO A 636 6.66 -8.75 -19.36
C PRO A 636 7.72 -8.19 -20.33
N ILE A 637 8.80 -8.94 -20.53
CA ILE A 637 9.91 -8.58 -21.41
C ILE A 637 10.32 -9.76 -22.27
N LEU A 638 10.59 -9.50 -23.55
CA LEU A 638 11.19 -10.43 -24.50
C LEU A 638 12.34 -9.71 -25.20
N ILE A 639 13.51 -10.35 -25.35
CA ILE A 639 14.67 -9.75 -26.04
C ILE A 639 15.20 -10.69 -27.11
N THR A 640 15.39 -10.16 -28.33
CA THR A 640 15.97 -10.91 -29.44
C THR A 640 16.95 -10.04 -30.23
N ALA A 641 17.92 -10.67 -30.89
CA ALA A 641 18.77 -10.03 -31.90
C ALA A 641 18.42 -10.50 -33.32
N ASN A 642 17.37 -11.31 -33.46
CA ASN A 642 17.09 -12.05 -34.69
C ASN A 642 16.31 -11.25 -35.75
N ASP A 643 15.92 -10.00 -35.50
CA ASP A 643 15.16 -9.15 -36.45
C ASP A 643 13.85 -9.81 -36.88
N PHE A 644 12.90 -9.92 -35.95
CA PHE A 644 11.60 -10.54 -36.17
C PHE A 644 10.76 -9.77 -37.17
N ALA A 645 10.67 -8.43 -37.03
CA ALA A 645 9.90 -7.61 -37.95
C ALA A 645 10.40 -7.77 -39.40
N GLY A 646 11.72 -7.81 -39.62
CA GLY A 646 12.27 -8.07 -40.95
C GLY A 646 11.94 -9.47 -41.51
N ALA A 647 11.73 -10.47 -40.65
CA ALA A 647 11.29 -11.80 -41.06
C ALA A 647 9.80 -11.84 -41.44
N TRP A 648 8.98 -11.06 -40.74
CA TRP A 648 7.53 -11.02 -40.96
C TRP A 648 7.12 -10.06 -42.08
N ALA A 649 8.00 -9.13 -42.47
CA ALA A 649 7.70 -8.08 -43.41
C ALA A 649 7.41 -8.62 -44.82
N VAL A 650 6.21 -8.35 -45.30
CA VAL A 650 5.72 -8.72 -46.64
C VAL A 650 5.16 -7.50 -47.36
N ASP A 651 5.13 -7.54 -48.68
CA ASP A 651 4.47 -6.53 -49.51
C ASP A 651 2.96 -6.78 -49.65
N GLU A 652 2.28 -5.96 -50.46
CA GLU A 652 0.85 -6.09 -50.75
C GLU A 652 0.50 -7.45 -51.39
N ASN A 653 1.43 -8.02 -52.18
CA ASN A 653 1.26 -9.33 -52.83
C ASN A 653 1.53 -10.51 -51.89
N GLY A 654 2.09 -10.25 -50.70
CA GLY A 654 2.50 -11.28 -49.74
C GLY A 654 3.92 -11.78 -49.94
N ASP A 655 4.70 -11.14 -50.81
CA ASP A 655 6.10 -11.48 -51.05
C ASP A 655 7.00 -10.88 -49.95
N PRO A 656 8.02 -11.60 -49.45
CA PRO A 656 8.89 -11.07 -48.40
C PRO A 656 9.70 -9.84 -48.82
N LEU A 657 9.72 -8.80 -47.97
CA LEU A 657 10.47 -7.56 -48.22
C LEU A 657 11.99 -7.68 -48.02
N LEU A 658 12.43 -8.55 -47.12
CA LEU A 658 13.83 -8.72 -46.73
C LEU A 658 14.22 -10.20 -46.75
N PRO A 659 15.39 -10.61 -47.26
CA PRO A 659 15.84 -12.00 -47.23
C PRO A 659 16.23 -12.45 -45.82
N THR A 660 16.01 -13.72 -45.49
CA THR A 660 16.60 -14.37 -44.30
C THR A 660 18.10 -14.55 -44.48
N VAL A 661 18.84 -14.57 -43.38
CA VAL A 661 20.28 -14.85 -43.35
C VAL A 661 20.54 -15.99 -42.35
N PRO A 662 20.99 -17.17 -42.82
CA PRO A 662 21.12 -17.56 -44.23
C PRO A 662 19.76 -17.59 -44.95
N ALA A 663 19.79 -17.57 -46.29
CA ALA A 663 18.56 -17.62 -47.09
C ALA A 663 17.89 -18.99 -46.94
N ASP A 664 16.86 -19.05 -46.11
CA ASP A 664 16.06 -20.24 -45.84
C ASP A 664 14.57 -19.86 -45.76
N PRO A 665 13.71 -20.40 -46.65
CA PRO A 665 12.26 -20.24 -46.56
C PRO A 665 11.66 -20.85 -45.29
N MET A 666 12.22 -21.94 -44.76
CA MET A 666 11.71 -22.58 -43.54
C MET A 666 11.97 -21.72 -42.31
N GLN A 667 13.14 -21.08 -42.22
CA GLN A 667 13.44 -20.09 -41.19
C GLN A 667 12.36 -19.00 -41.10
N ARG A 668 11.88 -18.48 -42.24
CA ARG A 668 10.80 -17.47 -42.25
C ARG A 668 9.48 -18.03 -41.72
N ILE A 669 9.14 -19.26 -42.09
CA ILE A 669 7.94 -19.93 -41.54
C ILE A 669 8.08 -20.08 -40.03
N TYR A 670 9.25 -20.48 -39.53
CA TYR A 670 9.51 -20.55 -38.09
C TYR A 670 9.43 -19.19 -37.41
N ALA A 671 9.90 -18.12 -38.05
CA ALA A 671 9.73 -16.76 -37.54
C ALA A 671 8.26 -16.38 -37.40
N LEU A 672 7.43 -16.64 -38.41
CA LEU A 672 5.98 -16.38 -38.34
C LEU A 672 5.32 -17.22 -37.23
N ARG A 673 5.70 -18.49 -37.08
CA ARG A 673 5.22 -19.35 -35.98
C ARG A 673 5.67 -18.84 -34.61
N ALA A 674 6.88 -18.29 -34.51
CA ALA A 674 7.38 -17.66 -33.28
C ALA A 674 6.49 -16.46 -32.89
N GLY A 675 6.14 -15.60 -33.85
CA GLY A 675 5.20 -14.50 -33.63
C GLY A 675 3.82 -14.98 -33.14
N VAL A 676 3.29 -16.07 -33.73
CA VAL A 676 2.04 -16.69 -33.25
C VAL A 676 2.18 -17.22 -31.82
N ASN A 677 3.26 -17.91 -31.50
CA ASN A 677 3.50 -18.42 -30.14
C ASN A 677 3.59 -17.28 -29.12
N ILE A 678 4.28 -16.19 -29.45
CA ILE A 678 4.38 -14.99 -28.61
C ILE A 678 2.98 -14.43 -28.37
N MET A 679 2.21 -14.15 -29.43
CA MET A 679 0.86 -13.59 -29.28
C MET A 679 -0.08 -14.49 -28.49
N MET A 680 -0.05 -15.80 -28.74
CA MET A 680 -0.87 -16.74 -27.99
C MET A 680 -0.44 -16.81 -26.52
N TYR A 681 0.87 -16.79 -26.23
CA TYR A 681 1.38 -16.72 -24.86
C TYR A 681 0.89 -15.47 -24.14
N MET A 682 0.94 -14.30 -24.79
CA MET A 682 0.45 -13.03 -24.20
C MET A 682 -1.03 -13.10 -23.86
N LEU A 683 -1.85 -13.60 -24.79
CA LEU A 683 -3.31 -13.55 -24.65
C LEU A 683 -3.90 -14.67 -23.78
N THR A 684 -3.16 -15.76 -23.58
CA THR A 684 -3.67 -16.96 -22.89
C THR A 684 -2.87 -17.35 -21.66
N GLY A 685 -1.79 -16.63 -21.36
CA GLY A 685 -0.98 -16.83 -20.17
C GLY A 685 -0.34 -18.21 -20.11
N ASN A 686 -0.33 -18.77 -18.90
CA ASN A 686 0.29 -20.05 -18.59
C ASN A 686 -0.66 -21.25 -18.80
N TYR A 687 -1.79 -21.14 -19.51
CA TYR A 687 -2.80 -22.21 -19.57
C TYR A 687 -2.24 -23.57 -20.06
N LYS A 688 -1.22 -23.59 -20.92
CA LYS A 688 -0.54 -24.82 -21.38
C LYS A 688 0.35 -25.50 -20.33
N SER A 689 0.61 -24.83 -19.21
CA SER A 689 1.30 -25.40 -18.04
C SER A 689 0.36 -26.21 -17.15
N ASP A 690 -0.96 -26.11 -17.36
CA ASP A 690 -1.97 -26.85 -16.62
C ASP A 690 -1.92 -28.37 -16.93
N GLN A 691 -2.19 -29.19 -15.90
CA GLN A 691 -2.11 -30.65 -15.95
C GLN A 691 -3.00 -31.26 -17.04
N VAL A 692 -4.10 -30.58 -17.39
CA VAL A 692 -5.07 -31.04 -18.39
C VAL A 692 -4.46 -31.16 -19.78
N HIS A 693 -3.44 -30.36 -20.10
CA HIS A 693 -2.82 -30.36 -21.43
C HIS A 693 -1.62 -31.31 -21.59
N VAL A 694 -1.10 -31.85 -20.50
CA VAL A 694 0.10 -32.70 -20.50
C VAL A 694 -0.04 -33.95 -21.38
N PRO A 695 -1.15 -34.74 -21.33
CA PRO A 695 -1.26 -35.95 -22.14
C PRO A 695 -1.20 -35.70 -23.65
N VAL A 696 -1.87 -34.64 -24.13
CA VAL A 696 -1.91 -34.27 -25.56
C VAL A 696 -0.54 -33.77 -26.04
N LEU A 697 0.20 -33.06 -25.19
CA LEU A 697 1.55 -32.62 -25.50
C LEU A 697 2.53 -33.80 -25.61
N LEU A 698 2.43 -34.78 -24.72
CA LEU A 698 3.24 -35.99 -24.78
C LEU A 698 2.93 -36.85 -26.01
N GLU A 699 1.66 -36.97 -26.40
CA GLU A 699 1.27 -37.68 -27.63
C GLU A 699 1.88 -37.05 -28.89
N ARG A 700 1.93 -35.71 -28.96
CA ARG A 700 2.53 -34.97 -30.09
C ARG A 700 4.06 -34.97 -30.11
N LEU A 701 4.70 -35.12 -28.95
CA LEU A 701 6.16 -35.24 -28.84
C LEU A 701 6.66 -36.67 -29.09
N GLY A 702 5.79 -37.67 -28.92
CA GLY A 702 6.09 -39.08 -29.17
C GLY A 702 5.85 -39.55 -30.61
N GLN A 703 5.33 -38.68 -31.48
CA GLN A 703 5.23 -38.86 -32.95
C GLN A 703 6.39 -38.13 -33.62
#